data_AF-A0A964Q521-F1
#
_entry.id   AF-A0A964Q521-F1
#
_cell.length_a   1.000
_cell.length_b   1.000
_cell.length_c   1.000
_cell.angle_alpha   90.00
_cell.angle_beta   90.00
_cell.angle_gamma   90.00
#
_symmetry.space_group_name_H-M   'P 1'
#
loop_
_entity.id
_entity.type
_entity.pdbx_description
1 polymer ?
#
loop_
_entity_poly.entity_id
_entity_poly.type
_entity_poly.pdbx_seq_one_letter_code
_entity_poly.pdbx_strand_id
1 'polypeptide(L)'
;MRLFQFPLLIVVACWLVFSPGIPGQKPGIGPEEDPLLKVDLEKLEKAGLTPASKETAIQLLLGRAQIYPDTSLLAGEVDKLIRGPKENWEASRRVLISWGEHSLGLLKKEELKNSDKAVQDRIQNCLQYIQGTEGDKLLESAIRVLAAKPGKESTAALLQFLPFAGTDNLRDSCETAVKEICVLGSQSYKEALTHVKDAHPRRRALVAEIIAREGTVAEKDYLHLLFQDGSPMVRKKLATTFLEMLDPRGILPAIDLMETSSLEEILEVESILLEIAGEWGVQGPRVEDSLSNSIRRGIWRAWWDKINSQELLQPLKKLAPDQKLLLEADRLIIAGDAPTLKIFLDRHLNNSQSWLAGFILFRSRQDPNLAKIVSQYQNQLSETQKNSTHLPSYFRLVQMRNPPGGLEAMVAAFPACFDEENQGALVSALVAMSKAQSGMPVVWETATKSPLMEYRILASRVLPGLGFPQAKTLSEALATDANPLVSAEVCLAQAKVGQKDRVPQLISLLSKLPREKMEQVEQFLVQLAGETAPNSSWETVESREKSLRQWRDWWDKAGPALVIKPNLFDQKNPKNFLVTEAYDPKSRFGRVFLMNPKGKVLWEVGNLSSPADARLLGSSRVLMCEAGTNRVTERDLKGTILWEKPASAPFAVQRNSNGNTFIACRNSLLEVDRQGKEVFKFVLNNDTILAAWRYSSNHYGYVTYAGNYARLDATGKEIVKSRISFPTNYGVSGGGFSGPDRVLVSIPQLNKVLEFDLQGKQTWEAEAVSPGNPVKLANGNVLVPTLNSTKLVEIRRDGRLAWESAPGQFRAVKAWKYP
;
A
#
# COMPACT_ATOMS: atom_id res chain seq x y z
N MET A 1 -63.99 -38.74 18.87
CA MET A 1 -64.69 -39.25 17.67
C MET A 1 -63.64 -39.81 16.73
N ARG A 2 -63.85 -41.04 16.24
CA ARG A 2 -63.17 -41.79 15.15
C ARG A 2 -62.65 -40.88 14.00
N LEU A 3 -61.61 -41.13 13.21
CA LEU A 3 -60.89 -42.34 12.75
C LEU A 3 -59.54 -41.94 12.08
N PHE A 4 -58.72 -42.94 11.80
CA PHE A 4 -57.30 -43.00 11.38
C PHE A 4 -56.94 -42.67 9.91
N GLN A 5 -55.61 -42.51 9.69
CA GLN A 5 -54.74 -43.01 8.58
C GLN A 5 -54.26 -42.10 7.38
N PHE A 6 -53.00 -41.62 7.48
CA PHE A 6 -51.77 -41.92 6.65
C PHE A 6 -51.63 -41.43 5.16
N PRO A 7 -50.40 -41.44 4.55
CA PRO A 7 -49.59 -40.26 4.15
C PRO A 7 -49.34 -40.09 2.62
N LEU A 8 -48.62 -39.06 2.16
CA LEU A 8 -47.95 -39.10 0.84
C LEU A 8 -46.69 -38.23 0.70
N LEU A 9 -45.68 -38.83 0.06
CA LEU A 9 -44.41 -38.30 -0.44
C LEU A 9 -44.55 -37.02 -1.28
N ILE A 10 -43.56 -36.12 -1.19
CA ILE A 10 -43.31 -35.06 -2.18
C ILE A 10 -42.03 -35.40 -2.95
N VAL A 11 -42.20 -35.63 -4.25
CA VAL A 11 -41.13 -35.76 -5.26
C VAL A 11 -40.76 -34.34 -5.73
N VAL A 12 -39.47 -34.01 -5.70
CA VAL A 12 -38.91 -32.78 -6.27
C VAL A 12 -38.61 -33.02 -7.76
N ALA A 13 -39.27 -32.26 -8.64
CA ALA A 13 -39.00 -32.27 -10.08
C ALA A 13 -38.26 -30.98 -10.49
N CYS A 14 -37.03 -31.15 -10.97
CA CYS A 14 -36.21 -30.12 -11.62
C CYS A 14 -36.82 -29.66 -12.95
N TRP A 15 -36.87 -28.35 -13.18
CA TRP A 15 -37.11 -27.77 -14.50
C TRP A 15 -35.77 -27.37 -15.14
N LEU A 16 -35.38 -28.10 -16.19
CA LEU A 16 -34.35 -27.72 -17.16
C LEU A 16 -35.05 -27.04 -18.35
N VAL A 17 -34.76 -25.77 -18.59
CA VAL A 17 -35.13 -25.09 -19.85
C VAL A 17 -33.96 -25.25 -20.83
N PHE A 18 -34.17 -26.05 -21.86
CA PHE A 18 -33.31 -26.12 -23.05
C PHE A 18 -33.63 -24.94 -23.98
N SER A 19 -32.64 -24.09 -24.27
CA SER A 19 -32.65 -23.21 -25.44
C SER A 19 -31.91 -23.90 -26.60
N PRO A 20 -32.45 -23.91 -27.83
CA PRO A 20 -31.76 -24.47 -28.99
C PRO A 20 -30.62 -23.54 -29.44
N GLY A 21 -29.44 -24.13 -29.65
CA GLY A 21 -28.21 -23.42 -30.01
C GLY A 21 -28.21 -22.87 -31.44
N ILE A 22 -27.72 -21.64 -31.57
CA ILE A 22 -27.26 -21.05 -32.83
C ILE A 22 -25.86 -21.60 -33.13
N PRO A 23 -25.58 -22.24 -34.29
CA PRO A 23 -24.25 -22.73 -34.60
C PRO A 23 -23.34 -21.54 -34.97
N GLY A 24 -22.32 -21.26 -34.16
CA GLY A 24 -21.30 -20.25 -34.49
C GLY A 24 -20.61 -19.54 -33.33
N GLN A 25 -21.06 -19.70 -32.08
CA GLN A 25 -20.34 -19.17 -30.91
C GLN A 25 -19.32 -20.19 -30.41
N LYS A 26 -18.02 -19.83 -30.46
CA LYS A 26 -17.03 -20.46 -29.58
C LYS A 26 -17.50 -20.26 -28.14
N PRO A 27 -17.48 -21.30 -27.28
CA PRO A 27 -17.95 -21.18 -25.91
C PRO A 27 -17.16 -20.10 -25.19
N GLY A 28 -17.90 -19.14 -24.62
CA GLY A 28 -17.36 -18.14 -23.72
C GLY A 28 -16.68 -18.82 -22.53
N ILE A 29 -15.50 -18.31 -22.21
CA ILE A 29 -14.68 -18.72 -21.07
C ILE A 29 -15.57 -18.62 -19.82
N GLY A 30 -15.77 -19.74 -19.12
CA GLY A 30 -16.39 -19.76 -17.80
C GLY A 30 -15.55 -19.00 -16.78
N PRO A 31 -15.84 -19.04 -15.46
CA PRO A 31 -14.90 -18.50 -14.48
C PRO A 31 -13.57 -19.27 -14.64
N GLU A 32 -12.59 -18.64 -15.28
CA GLU A 32 -11.25 -19.18 -15.42
C GLU A 32 -10.73 -19.39 -14.00
N GLU A 33 -10.51 -20.65 -13.61
CA GLU A 33 -9.77 -20.97 -12.39
C GLU A 33 -8.46 -20.19 -12.41
N ASP A 34 -8.10 -19.57 -11.28
CA ASP A 34 -6.88 -18.78 -11.15
C ASP A 34 -5.70 -19.53 -11.79
N PRO A 35 -5.07 -18.98 -12.86
CA PRO A 35 -4.00 -19.66 -13.59
C PRO A 35 -2.85 -20.09 -12.68
N LEU A 36 -2.63 -19.39 -11.56
CA LEU A 36 -1.62 -19.73 -10.56
C LEU A 36 -2.05 -20.94 -9.71
N LEU A 37 -3.33 -21.04 -9.34
CA LEU A 37 -3.87 -22.18 -8.60
C LEU A 37 -3.76 -23.47 -9.41
N LYS A 38 -3.98 -23.39 -10.73
CA LYS A 38 -3.78 -24.53 -11.63
C LYS A 38 -2.34 -25.05 -11.60
N VAL A 39 -1.35 -24.14 -11.64
CA VAL A 39 0.07 -24.50 -11.56
C VAL A 39 0.41 -25.17 -10.23
N ASP A 40 -0.15 -24.68 -9.12
CA ASP A 40 0.07 -25.27 -7.80
C ASP A 40 -0.58 -26.67 -7.68
N LEU A 41 -1.80 -26.85 -8.20
CA LEU A 41 -2.47 -28.16 -8.26
C LEU A 41 -1.68 -29.16 -9.12
N GLU A 42 -1.23 -28.76 -10.31
CA GLU A 42 -0.39 -29.60 -11.19
C GLU A 42 0.91 -30.04 -10.50
N LYS A 43 1.48 -29.18 -9.64
CA LYS A 43 2.68 -29.53 -8.86
C LYS A 43 2.39 -30.58 -7.78
N LEU A 44 1.25 -30.48 -7.09
CA LEU A 44 0.80 -31.52 -6.16
C LEU A 44 0.59 -32.86 -6.89
N GLU A 45 -0.03 -32.85 -8.08
CA GLU A 45 -0.22 -34.07 -8.88
C GLU A 45 1.10 -34.71 -9.31
N LYS A 46 2.08 -33.91 -9.80
CA LYS A 46 3.42 -34.40 -10.17
C LYS A 46 4.15 -35.04 -8.98
N ALA A 47 3.89 -34.58 -7.76
CA ALA A 47 4.41 -35.17 -6.53
C ALA A 47 3.68 -36.47 -6.10
N GLY A 48 2.66 -36.93 -6.83
CA GLY A 48 1.89 -38.15 -6.50
C GLY A 48 0.72 -37.92 -5.55
N LEU A 49 0.33 -36.67 -5.29
CA LEU A 49 -0.78 -36.29 -4.41
C LEU A 49 -2.13 -36.26 -5.17
N THR A 50 -2.46 -37.35 -5.88
CA THR A 50 -3.59 -37.41 -6.82
C THR A 50 -4.88 -37.98 -6.20
N PRO A 51 -6.06 -37.34 -6.33
CA PRO A 51 -6.28 -36.06 -7.00
C PRO A 51 -5.72 -34.89 -6.18
N ALA A 52 -5.09 -33.91 -6.86
CA ALA A 52 -4.66 -32.69 -6.19
C ALA A 52 -5.89 -31.92 -5.70
N SER A 53 -5.96 -31.69 -4.40
CA SER A 53 -7.16 -31.19 -3.74
C SER A 53 -6.79 -30.46 -2.45
N LYS A 54 -7.79 -29.82 -1.84
CA LYS A 54 -7.64 -29.22 -0.51
C LYS A 54 -7.26 -30.31 0.50
N GLU A 55 -7.89 -31.47 0.38
CA GLU A 55 -7.73 -32.62 1.27
C GLU A 55 -6.32 -33.19 1.20
N THR A 56 -5.75 -33.34 0.00
CA THR A 56 -4.36 -33.82 -0.15
C THR A 56 -3.32 -32.79 0.29
N ALA A 57 -3.59 -31.48 0.12
CA ALA A 57 -2.75 -30.42 0.68
C ALA A 57 -2.78 -30.41 2.23
N ILE A 58 -3.95 -30.61 2.84
CA ILE A 58 -4.08 -30.76 4.30
C ILE A 58 -3.26 -31.97 4.79
N GLN A 59 -3.42 -33.13 4.14
CA GLN A 59 -2.69 -34.34 4.51
C GLN A 59 -1.17 -34.15 4.45
N LEU A 60 -0.68 -33.48 3.39
CA LEU A 60 0.73 -33.16 3.26
C LEU A 60 1.23 -32.30 4.44
N LEU A 61 0.56 -31.18 4.74
CA LEU A 61 1.02 -30.27 5.81
C LEU A 61 0.90 -30.92 7.19
N LEU A 62 -0.18 -31.65 7.46
CA LEU A 62 -0.36 -32.36 8.74
C LEU A 62 0.64 -33.50 8.90
N GLY A 63 1.00 -34.19 7.83
CA GLY A 63 2.06 -35.21 7.83
C GLY A 63 3.42 -34.64 8.24
N ARG A 64 3.73 -33.41 7.80
CA ARG A 64 4.96 -32.69 8.21
C ARG A 64 4.92 -32.14 9.63
N ALA A 65 3.73 -32.03 10.22
CA ALA A 65 3.52 -31.42 11.53
C ALA A 65 3.45 -32.45 12.68
N GLN A 66 3.90 -33.68 12.45
CA GLN A 66 3.93 -34.73 13.47
C GLN A 66 5.15 -34.59 14.38
N ILE A 67 4.94 -34.62 15.69
CA ILE A 67 6.04 -34.60 16.67
C ILE A 67 6.61 -36.02 16.86
N TYR A 68 5.73 -37.03 16.84
CA TYR A 68 6.06 -38.43 17.07
C TYR A 68 5.48 -39.30 15.95
N PRO A 69 6.20 -39.46 14.83
CA PRO A 69 5.74 -40.31 13.73
C PRO A 69 5.74 -41.79 14.15
N ASP A 70 4.75 -42.56 13.71
CA ASP A 70 4.75 -44.02 13.87
C ASP A 70 5.83 -44.63 12.95
N THR A 71 6.96 -44.99 13.55
CA THR A 71 8.12 -45.55 12.84
C THR A 71 7.85 -46.92 12.26
N SER A 72 6.91 -47.69 12.83
CA SER A 72 6.52 -49.00 12.30
C SER A 72 5.70 -48.85 11.03
N LEU A 73 4.78 -47.88 11.02
CA LEU A 73 4.00 -47.53 9.85
C LEU A 73 4.89 -47.01 8.72
N LEU A 74 5.84 -46.11 9.02
CA LEU A 74 6.83 -45.63 8.05
C LEU A 74 7.64 -46.77 7.43
N ALA A 75 8.16 -47.68 8.24
CA ALA A 75 8.91 -48.83 7.75
C ALA A 75 8.04 -49.72 6.84
N GLY A 76 6.77 -49.92 7.19
CA GLY A 76 5.80 -50.63 6.37
C GLY A 76 5.54 -49.96 5.02
N GLU A 77 5.42 -48.62 4.98
CA GLU A 77 5.24 -47.88 3.72
C GLU A 77 6.51 -47.92 2.84
N VAL A 78 7.70 -47.87 3.43
CA VAL A 78 8.96 -48.07 2.68
C VAL A 78 9.01 -49.48 2.10
N ASP A 79 8.61 -50.51 2.85
CA ASP A 79 8.59 -51.89 2.35
C ASP A 79 7.58 -52.06 1.20
N LYS A 80 6.38 -51.47 1.32
CA LYS A 80 5.38 -51.46 0.23
C LYS A 80 5.88 -50.73 -1.02
N LEU A 81 6.64 -49.65 -0.88
CA LEU A 81 7.22 -48.90 -2.00
C LEU A 81 8.31 -49.71 -2.74
N ILE A 82 9.10 -50.50 -1.99
CA ILE A 82 10.28 -51.18 -2.54
C ILE A 82 9.95 -52.61 -2.98
N ARG A 83 9.24 -53.37 -2.13
CA ARG A 83 8.97 -54.81 -2.26
C ARG A 83 7.50 -55.13 -2.52
N GLY A 84 6.59 -54.18 -2.32
CA GLY A 84 5.16 -54.36 -2.53
C GLY A 84 4.74 -54.42 -4.00
N PRO A 85 3.52 -54.90 -4.31
CA PRO A 85 2.95 -54.89 -5.66
C PRO A 85 2.78 -53.46 -6.19
N LYS A 86 2.79 -53.31 -7.52
CA LYS A 86 2.70 -52.00 -8.22
C LYS A 86 1.58 -51.10 -7.74
N GLU A 87 0.43 -51.68 -7.40
CA GLU A 87 -0.77 -50.99 -6.93
C GLU A 87 -0.52 -50.21 -5.62
N ASN A 88 0.45 -50.63 -4.80
CA ASN A 88 0.76 -49.99 -3.52
C ASN A 88 1.76 -48.84 -3.65
N TRP A 89 2.46 -48.71 -4.78
CA TRP A 89 3.59 -47.79 -4.91
C TRP A 89 3.17 -46.32 -4.78
N GLU A 90 2.13 -45.89 -5.51
CA GLU A 90 1.67 -44.50 -5.47
C GLU A 90 1.06 -44.12 -4.10
N ALA A 91 0.33 -45.05 -3.47
CA ALA A 91 -0.20 -44.84 -2.13
C ALA A 91 0.93 -44.68 -1.10
N SER A 92 1.94 -45.55 -1.15
CA SER A 92 3.09 -45.50 -0.25
C SER A 92 3.93 -44.25 -0.49
N ARG A 93 4.17 -43.90 -1.76
CA ARG A 93 4.86 -42.67 -2.17
C ARG A 93 4.20 -41.44 -1.58
N ARG A 94 2.87 -41.33 -1.68
CA ARG A 94 2.09 -40.22 -1.11
C ARG A 94 2.30 -40.10 0.40
N VAL A 95 2.21 -41.21 1.13
CA VAL A 95 2.38 -41.20 2.59
C VAL A 95 3.81 -40.77 2.95
N LEU A 96 4.81 -41.36 2.30
CA LEU A 96 6.23 -41.07 2.58
C LEU A 96 6.59 -39.61 2.27
N ILE A 97 6.10 -39.05 1.15
CA ILE A 97 6.27 -37.63 0.81
C ILE A 97 5.53 -36.74 1.82
N SER A 98 4.33 -37.13 2.27
CA SER A 98 3.58 -36.34 3.25
C SER A 98 4.30 -36.26 4.60
N TRP A 99 4.94 -37.36 5.02
CA TRP A 99 5.66 -37.45 6.29
C TRP A 99 7.07 -36.86 6.24
N GLY A 100 7.64 -36.69 5.04
CA GLY A 100 8.78 -35.81 4.87
C GLY A 100 10.07 -36.27 5.52
N GLU A 101 10.65 -35.40 6.37
CA GLU A 101 11.92 -35.66 7.05
C GLU A 101 11.86 -36.94 7.90
N HIS A 102 10.69 -37.30 8.42
CA HIS A 102 10.49 -38.55 9.14
C HIS A 102 10.76 -39.78 8.27
N SER A 103 10.47 -39.71 6.96
CA SER A 103 10.72 -40.76 5.99
C SER A 103 12.17 -40.79 5.49
N LEU A 104 12.89 -39.67 5.61
CA LEU A 104 14.17 -39.44 4.93
C LEU A 104 15.27 -40.42 5.37
N GLY A 105 15.36 -40.72 6.66
CA GLY A 105 16.35 -41.66 7.19
C GLY A 105 16.16 -43.09 6.66
N LEU A 106 14.92 -43.57 6.60
CA LEU A 106 14.61 -44.91 6.11
C LEU A 106 14.81 -45.02 4.59
N LEU A 107 14.37 -44.00 3.84
CA LEU A 107 14.55 -43.95 2.38
C LEU A 107 16.03 -43.93 1.99
N LYS A 108 16.86 -43.07 2.62
CA LYS A 108 18.30 -43.03 2.35
C LYS A 108 19.01 -44.33 2.71
N LYS A 109 18.59 -44.97 3.80
CA LYS A 109 19.14 -46.27 4.20
C LYS A 109 18.87 -47.35 3.16
N GLU A 110 17.66 -47.41 2.61
CA GLU A 110 17.31 -48.41 1.60
C GLU A 110 17.90 -48.08 0.22
N GLU A 111 18.03 -46.80 -0.12
CA GLU A 111 18.71 -46.35 -1.34
C GLU A 111 20.18 -46.81 -1.38
N LEU A 112 20.89 -46.71 -0.25
CA LEU A 112 22.28 -47.16 -0.15
C LEU A 112 22.43 -48.68 -0.20
N LYS A 113 21.40 -49.43 0.21
CA LYS A 113 21.44 -50.90 0.28
C LYS A 113 21.00 -51.57 -1.00
N ASN A 114 20.11 -50.96 -1.77
CA ASN A 114 19.58 -51.53 -3.00
C ASN A 114 20.41 -51.12 -4.22
N SER A 115 20.88 -52.11 -4.98
CA SER A 115 21.56 -51.90 -6.27
C SER A 115 20.60 -51.93 -7.47
N ASP A 116 19.30 -52.27 -7.26
CA ASP A 116 18.29 -52.23 -8.30
C ASP A 116 17.95 -50.78 -8.69
N LYS A 117 18.22 -50.44 -9.95
CA LYS A 117 17.99 -49.10 -10.49
C LYS A 117 16.52 -48.67 -10.42
N ALA A 118 15.57 -49.58 -10.64
CA ALA A 118 14.14 -49.24 -10.58
C ALA A 118 13.70 -48.95 -9.14
N VAL A 119 14.28 -49.62 -8.15
CA VAL A 119 14.06 -49.33 -6.72
C VAL A 119 14.66 -47.97 -6.37
N GLN A 120 15.91 -47.71 -6.79
CA GLN A 120 16.56 -46.42 -6.57
C GLN A 120 15.76 -45.27 -7.18
N ASP A 121 15.26 -45.42 -8.41
CA ASP A 121 14.45 -44.40 -9.07
C ASP A 121 13.13 -44.13 -8.32
N ARG A 122 12.48 -45.16 -7.77
CA ARG A 122 11.28 -44.98 -6.91
C ARG A 122 11.61 -44.23 -5.62
N ILE A 123 12.73 -44.52 -4.98
CA ILE A 123 13.17 -43.83 -3.77
C ILE A 123 13.52 -42.37 -4.08
N GLN A 124 14.26 -42.11 -5.16
CA GLN A 124 14.61 -40.76 -5.61
C GLN A 124 13.38 -39.91 -5.94
N ASN A 125 12.35 -40.51 -6.55
CA ASN A 125 11.06 -39.86 -6.79
C ASN A 125 10.31 -39.45 -5.52
N CYS A 126 10.66 -40.02 -4.35
CA CYS A 126 10.18 -39.54 -3.05
C CYS A 126 11.13 -38.47 -2.50
N LEU A 127 12.43 -38.76 -2.48
CA LEU A 127 13.46 -37.88 -1.90
C LEU A 127 13.44 -36.47 -2.51
N GLN A 128 13.27 -36.34 -3.83
CA GLN A 128 13.18 -35.05 -4.52
C GLN A 128 12.12 -34.11 -3.94
N TYR A 129 10.97 -34.65 -3.49
CA TYR A 129 9.87 -33.87 -2.92
C TYR A 129 9.91 -33.79 -1.39
N ILE A 130 10.86 -34.47 -0.76
CA ILE A 130 11.07 -34.44 0.68
C ILE A 130 12.13 -33.40 1.05
N GLN A 131 13.24 -33.32 0.29
CA GLN A 131 14.41 -32.52 0.63
C GLN A 131 14.72 -31.45 -0.43
N GLY A 132 15.36 -30.37 0.01
CA GLY A 132 15.84 -29.30 -0.86
C GLY A 132 14.72 -28.45 -1.47
N THR A 133 15.10 -27.66 -2.49
CA THR A 133 14.25 -26.61 -3.06
C THR A 133 12.92 -27.12 -3.63
N GLU A 134 12.88 -28.34 -4.17
CA GLU A 134 11.63 -28.90 -4.72
C GLU A 134 10.65 -29.32 -3.63
N GLY A 135 11.14 -29.81 -2.49
CA GLY A 135 10.32 -30.05 -1.30
C GLY A 135 9.71 -28.75 -0.75
N ASP A 136 10.51 -27.69 -0.62
CA ASP A 136 10.03 -26.37 -0.18
C ASP A 136 8.97 -25.81 -1.13
N LYS A 137 9.21 -25.87 -2.45
CA LYS A 137 8.23 -25.43 -3.46
C LYS A 137 6.95 -26.24 -3.42
N LEU A 138 7.01 -27.54 -3.11
CA LEU A 138 5.82 -28.38 -2.96
C LEU A 138 4.98 -27.91 -1.76
N LEU A 139 5.62 -27.67 -0.62
CA LEU A 139 4.96 -27.15 0.58
C LEU A 139 4.36 -25.75 0.36
N GLU A 140 5.08 -24.85 -0.31
CA GLU A 140 4.55 -23.54 -0.70
C GLU A 140 3.31 -23.66 -1.61
N SER A 141 3.31 -24.61 -2.55
CA SER A 141 2.15 -24.85 -3.44
C SER A 141 0.95 -25.36 -2.63
N ALA A 142 1.17 -26.26 -1.68
CA ALA A 142 0.13 -26.73 -0.77
C ALA A 142 -0.45 -25.58 0.08
N ILE A 143 0.40 -24.72 0.63
CA ILE A 143 -0.02 -23.53 1.38
C ILE A 143 -0.93 -22.63 0.51
N ARG A 144 -0.53 -22.36 -0.74
CA ARG A 144 -1.34 -21.54 -1.68
C ARG A 144 -2.68 -22.19 -2.04
N VAL A 145 -2.71 -23.51 -2.24
CA VAL A 145 -3.96 -24.25 -2.47
C VAL A 145 -4.91 -24.11 -1.27
N LEU A 146 -4.41 -24.17 -0.03
CA LEU A 146 -5.22 -23.95 1.16
C LEU A 146 -5.67 -22.49 1.31
N ALA A 147 -4.83 -21.54 0.96
CA ALA A 147 -5.17 -20.11 0.96
C ALA A 147 -6.31 -19.80 -0.02
N ALA A 148 -6.30 -20.43 -1.20
CA ALA A 148 -7.36 -20.28 -2.21
C ALA A 148 -8.69 -20.96 -1.81
N LYS A 149 -8.67 -21.87 -0.82
CA LYS A 149 -9.84 -22.63 -0.36
C LYS A 149 -10.02 -22.45 1.16
N PRO A 150 -10.44 -21.25 1.62
CA PRO A 150 -10.57 -20.93 3.04
C PRO A 150 -11.59 -21.84 3.75
N GLY A 151 -11.42 -22.01 5.06
CA GLY A 151 -12.26 -22.87 5.88
C GLY A 151 -11.55 -23.29 7.16
N LYS A 152 -12.32 -23.85 8.10
CA LYS A 152 -11.81 -24.31 9.39
C LYS A 152 -10.63 -25.29 9.25
N GLU A 153 -10.75 -26.27 8.35
CA GLU A 153 -9.74 -27.32 8.18
C GLU A 153 -8.44 -26.77 7.59
N SER A 154 -8.55 -25.84 6.63
CA SER A 154 -7.39 -25.16 6.04
C SER A 154 -6.63 -24.36 7.10
N THR A 155 -7.36 -23.60 7.94
CA THR A 155 -6.78 -22.82 9.03
C THR A 155 -6.09 -23.70 10.07
N ALA A 156 -6.76 -24.77 10.51
CA ALA A 156 -6.19 -25.71 11.47
C ALA A 156 -4.90 -26.36 10.94
N ALA A 157 -4.90 -26.81 9.68
CA ALA A 157 -3.73 -27.45 9.07
C ALA A 157 -2.53 -26.49 8.96
N LEU A 158 -2.76 -25.26 8.49
CA LEU A 158 -1.71 -24.24 8.37
C LEU A 158 -1.14 -23.86 9.74
N LEU A 159 -2.00 -23.59 10.73
CA LEU A 159 -1.56 -23.29 12.09
C LEU A 159 -0.79 -24.46 12.70
N GLN A 160 -1.26 -25.69 12.47
CA GLN A 160 -0.59 -26.88 12.98
C GLN A 160 0.81 -27.04 12.38
N PHE A 161 0.95 -26.79 11.08
CA PHE A 161 2.22 -26.87 10.34
C PHE A 161 3.20 -25.72 10.63
N LEU A 162 2.72 -24.52 10.96
CA LEU A 162 3.54 -23.31 11.13
C LEU A 162 4.82 -23.50 12.00
N PRO A 163 4.79 -24.20 13.15
CA PRO A 163 6.01 -24.49 13.93
C PRO A 163 7.08 -25.32 13.21
N PHE A 164 6.67 -26.11 12.21
CA PHE A 164 7.50 -27.09 11.50
C PHE A 164 8.01 -26.58 10.15
N ALA A 165 7.63 -25.36 9.74
CA ALA A 165 8.15 -24.75 8.53
C ALA A 165 9.65 -24.43 8.68
N GLY A 166 10.49 -25.24 8.02
CA GLY A 166 11.95 -25.24 8.22
C GLY A 166 12.67 -23.98 7.74
N THR A 167 12.15 -23.30 6.71
CA THR A 167 12.75 -22.07 6.16
C THR A 167 11.95 -20.82 6.51
N ASP A 168 12.61 -19.66 6.50
CA ASP A 168 11.93 -18.37 6.72
C ASP A 168 10.85 -18.12 5.65
N ASN A 169 11.14 -18.44 4.38
CA ASN A 169 10.18 -18.27 3.27
C ASN A 169 8.91 -19.13 3.46
N LEU A 170 9.06 -20.38 3.90
CA LEU A 170 7.91 -21.26 4.19
C LEU A 170 7.08 -20.74 5.36
N ARG A 171 7.77 -20.25 6.41
CA ARG A 171 7.10 -19.63 7.55
C ARG A 171 6.32 -18.39 7.13
N ASP A 172 6.93 -17.48 6.40
CA ASP A 172 6.30 -16.26 5.90
C ASP A 172 5.11 -16.57 4.98
N SER A 173 5.25 -17.57 4.11
CA SER A 173 4.16 -18.04 3.25
C SER A 173 2.99 -18.59 4.05
N CYS A 174 3.26 -19.39 5.08
CA CYS A 174 2.24 -19.96 5.96
C CYS A 174 1.53 -18.87 6.79
N GLU A 175 2.29 -17.98 7.43
CA GLU A 175 1.73 -16.85 8.18
C GLU A 175 0.86 -15.95 7.29
N THR A 176 1.32 -15.68 6.07
CA THR A 176 0.56 -14.88 5.08
C THR A 176 -0.73 -15.58 4.69
N ALA A 177 -0.70 -16.87 4.36
CA ALA A 177 -1.88 -17.64 4.02
C ALA A 177 -2.92 -17.66 5.15
N VAL A 178 -2.50 -17.87 6.41
CA VAL A 178 -3.43 -17.84 7.56
C VAL A 178 -4.07 -16.46 7.71
N LYS A 179 -3.30 -15.38 7.60
CA LYS A 179 -3.84 -14.00 7.67
C LYS A 179 -4.87 -13.76 6.58
N GLU A 180 -4.58 -14.15 5.35
CA GLU A 180 -5.49 -13.97 4.20
C GLU A 180 -6.81 -14.73 4.39
N ILE A 181 -6.77 -16.01 4.77
CA ILE A 181 -8.00 -16.79 4.96
C ILE A 181 -8.83 -16.33 6.18
N CYS A 182 -8.19 -15.77 7.21
CA CYS A 182 -8.91 -15.21 8.36
C CYS A 182 -9.64 -13.91 8.01
N VAL A 183 -9.10 -13.10 7.11
CA VAL A 183 -9.79 -11.90 6.57
C VAL A 183 -10.98 -12.31 5.69
N LEU A 184 -10.83 -13.37 4.89
CA LEU A 184 -11.85 -13.80 3.94
C LEU A 184 -12.98 -14.64 4.56
N GLY A 185 -12.71 -15.38 5.64
CA GLY A 185 -13.60 -16.40 6.19
C GLY A 185 -13.84 -16.28 7.68
N SER A 186 -15.10 -16.04 8.08
CA SER A 186 -15.49 -15.94 9.49
C SER A 186 -15.26 -17.25 10.28
N GLN A 187 -15.38 -18.41 9.63
CA GLN A 187 -15.04 -19.71 10.24
C GLN A 187 -13.53 -19.87 10.45
N SER A 188 -12.71 -19.43 9.49
CA SER A 188 -11.24 -19.42 9.61
C SER A 188 -10.80 -18.50 10.74
N TYR A 189 -11.37 -17.30 10.84
CA TYR A 189 -11.11 -16.39 11.95
C TYR A 189 -11.43 -17.04 13.31
N LYS A 190 -12.63 -17.61 13.46
CA LYS A 190 -13.04 -18.30 14.69
C LYS A 190 -12.12 -19.46 15.06
N GLU A 191 -11.66 -20.23 14.08
CA GLU A 191 -10.71 -21.31 14.32
C GLU A 191 -9.37 -20.77 14.83
N ALA A 192 -8.84 -19.72 14.21
CA ALA A 192 -7.59 -19.10 14.64
C ALA A 192 -7.64 -18.61 16.10
N LEU A 193 -8.78 -18.04 16.53
CA LEU A 193 -8.97 -17.57 17.92
C LEU A 193 -8.75 -18.67 18.97
N THR A 194 -9.02 -19.94 18.63
CA THR A 194 -8.84 -21.07 19.57
C THR A 194 -7.37 -21.26 19.98
N HIS A 195 -6.43 -20.72 19.21
CA HIS A 195 -4.98 -20.85 19.42
C HIS A 195 -4.34 -19.64 20.14
N VAL A 196 -5.13 -18.69 20.66
CA VAL A 196 -4.58 -17.52 21.40
C VAL A 196 -3.83 -17.93 22.68
N LYS A 197 -4.14 -19.12 23.23
CA LYS A 197 -3.44 -19.75 24.38
C LYS A 197 -2.66 -21.01 24.00
N ASP A 198 -2.34 -21.20 22.72
CA ASP A 198 -1.63 -22.40 22.26
C ASP A 198 -0.27 -22.57 22.97
N ALA A 199 0.19 -23.80 23.20
CA ALA A 199 1.49 -24.05 23.83
C ALA A 199 2.66 -23.46 23.01
N HIS A 200 2.55 -23.48 21.68
CA HIS A 200 3.60 -23.01 20.78
C HIS A 200 3.54 -21.48 20.57
N PRO A 201 4.60 -20.73 20.91
CA PRO A 201 4.57 -19.27 20.90
C PRO A 201 4.37 -18.67 19.50
N ARG A 202 4.81 -19.36 18.44
CA ARG A 202 4.65 -18.87 17.05
C ARG A 202 3.18 -18.79 16.63
N ARG A 203 2.37 -19.76 17.05
CA ARG A 203 0.92 -19.75 16.80
C ARG A 203 0.25 -18.63 17.58
N ARG A 204 0.58 -18.50 18.87
CA ARG A 204 0.08 -17.38 19.71
C ARG A 204 0.42 -16.02 19.10
N ALA A 205 1.66 -15.82 18.64
CA ALA A 205 2.11 -14.57 18.03
C ALA A 205 1.32 -14.22 16.75
N LEU A 206 1.12 -15.20 15.87
CA LEU A 206 0.34 -15.02 14.64
C LEU A 206 -1.15 -14.72 14.94
N VAL A 207 -1.74 -15.46 15.86
CA VAL A 207 -3.14 -15.26 16.27
C VAL A 207 -3.31 -13.89 16.95
N ALA A 208 -2.36 -13.48 17.78
CA ALA A 208 -2.35 -12.15 18.39
C ALA A 208 -2.27 -11.05 17.33
N GLU A 209 -1.44 -11.20 16.28
CA GLU A 209 -1.42 -10.28 15.13
C GLU A 209 -2.79 -10.23 14.42
N ILE A 210 -3.41 -11.39 14.16
CA ILE A 210 -4.72 -11.47 13.50
C ILE A 210 -5.80 -10.77 14.34
N ILE A 211 -5.84 -11.00 15.65
CA ILE A 211 -6.78 -10.33 16.55
C ILE A 211 -6.50 -8.82 16.58
N ALA A 212 -5.22 -8.41 16.68
CA ALA A 212 -4.86 -6.99 16.72
C ALA A 212 -5.34 -6.25 15.46
N ARG A 213 -5.23 -6.88 14.28
CA ARG A 213 -5.66 -6.30 13.00
C ARG A 213 -7.18 -6.35 12.82
N GLU A 214 -7.77 -7.53 12.96
CA GLU A 214 -9.15 -7.81 12.50
C GLU A 214 -10.18 -7.97 13.62
N GLY A 215 -9.75 -8.05 14.88
CA GLY A 215 -10.64 -8.29 16.01
C GLY A 215 -11.55 -7.12 16.36
N THR A 216 -12.60 -7.43 17.10
CA THR A 216 -13.47 -6.45 17.77
C THR A 216 -12.69 -5.70 18.85
N VAL A 217 -13.21 -4.55 19.30
CA VAL A 217 -12.60 -3.77 20.40
C VAL A 217 -12.36 -4.64 21.62
N ALA A 218 -13.35 -5.45 22.02
CA ALA A 218 -13.25 -6.37 23.16
C ALA A 218 -12.17 -7.46 22.98
N GLU A 219 -12.05 -8.04 21.79
CA GLU A 219 -11.02 -9.04 21.51
C GLU A 219 -9.61 -8.42 21.52
N LYS A 220 -9.46 -7.20 20.97
CA LYS A 220 -8.19 -6.48 21.02
C LYS A 220 -7.83 -6.07 22.45
N ASP A 221 -8.82 -5.71 23.26
CA ASP A 221 -8.60 -5.39 24.67
C ASP A 221 -8.07 -6.61 25.42
N TYR A 222 -8.54 -7.82 25.13
CA TYR A 222 -8.01 -9.06 25.73
C TYR A 222 -6.50 -9.27 25.45
N LEU A 223 -5.95 -8.72 24.36
CA LEU A 223 -4.53 -8.88 24.01
C LEU A 223 -3.57 -8.21 25.01
N HIS A 224 -4.03 -7.35 25.91
CA HIS A 224 -3.17 -6.75 26.95
C HIS A 224 -2.43 -7.81 27.78
N LEU A 225 -3.05 -8.99 27.99
CA LEU A 225 -2.46 -10.11 28.72
C LEU A 225 -1.22 -10.68 28.01
N LEU A 226 -1.18 -10.61 26.67
CA LEU A 226 -0.08 -11.15 25.87
C LEU A 226 1.14 -10.23 25.84
N PHE A 227 1.05 -8.98 26.32
CA PHE A 227 2.24 -8.17 26.59
C PHE A 227 3.08 -8.72 27.74
N GLN A 228 2.52 -9.62 28.55
CA GLN A 228 3.22 -10.35 29.61
C GLN A 228 3.47 -11.82 29.25
N ASP A 229 3.26 -12.22 27.97
CA ASP A 229 3.48 -13.60 27.53
C ASP A 229 4.92 -14.04 27.82
N GLY A 230 5.12 -15.29 28.26
CA GLY A 230 6.45 -15.81 28.59
C GLY A 230 7.43 -15.79 27.41
N SER A 231 6.95 -15.84 26.17
CA SER A 231 7.78 -15.77 24.97
C SER A 231 8.03 -14.31 24.51
N PRO A 232 9.30 -13.88 24.39
CA PRO A 232 9.63 -12.57 23.82
C PRO A 232 9.08 -12.37 22.40
N MET A 233 8.99 -13.44 21.61
CA MET A 233 8.46 -13.40 20.24
C MET A 233 7.00 -12.94 20.20
N VAL A 234 6.17 -13.43 21.12
CA VAL A 234 4.74 -13.03 21.21
C VAL A 234 4.65 -11.55 21.59
N ARG A 235 5.39 -11.14 22.64
CA ARG A 235 5.40 -9.74 23.12
C ARG A 235 5.83 -8.77 22.02
N LYS A 236 6.95 -9.06 21.35
CA LYS A 236 7.50 -8.26 20.25
C LYS A 236 6.54 -8.17 19.09
N LYS A 237 6.04 -9.31 18.60
CA LYS A 237 5.11 -9.34 17.48
C LYS A 237 3.86 -8.52 17.76
N LEU A 238 3.29 -8.65 18.96
CA LEU A 238 2.10 -7.90 19.36
C LEU A 238 2.36 -6.40 19.48
N ALA A 239 3.44 -6.02 20.17
CA ALA A 239 3.81 -4.62 20.35
C ALA A 239 4.06 -3.91 19.01
N THR A 240 4.86 -4.53 18.13
CA THR A 240 5.13 -3.99 16.80
C THR A 240 3.86 -3.96 15.95
N THR A 241 2.98 -4.97 16.03
CA THR A 241 1.72 -4.96 15.26
C THR A 241 0.84 -3.78 15.65
N PHE A 242 0.62 -3.54 16.95
CA PHE A 242 -0.17 -2.38 17.39
C PHE A 242 0.52 -1.06 17.03
N LEU A 243 1.85 -0.99 17.15
CA LEU A 243 2.60 0.22 16.79
C LEU A 243 2.49 0.53 15.28
N GLU A 244 2.62 -0.48 14.42
CA GLU A 244 2.42 -0.35 12.96
C GLU A 244 1.00 0.08 12.57
N MET A 245 0.01 -0.29 13.38
CA MET A 245 -1.38 0.10 13.22
C MET A 245 -1.69 1.50 13.77
N LEU A 246 -0.69 2.18 14.35
CA LEU A 246 -0.88 3.42 15.10
C LEU A 246 -1.97 3.26 16.18
N ASP A 247 -1.91 2.13 16.90
CA ASP A 247 -2.78 1.83 18.03
C ASP A 247 -2.05 2.13 19.35
N PRO A 248 -2.65 2.93 20.25
CA PRO A 248 -2.01 3.37 21.49
C PRO A 248 -1.53 2.22 22.39
N ARG A 249 -2.16 1.04 22.29
CA ARG A 249 -1.78 -0.14 23.07
C ARG A 249 -0.34 -0.61 22.79
N GLY A 250 0.21 -0.28 21.63
CA GLY A 250 1.55 -0.70 21.22
C GLY A 250 2.69 0.16 21.76
N ILE A 251 2.48 1.43 22.10
CA ILE A 251 3.57 2.39 22.37
C ILE A 251 4.45 1.96 23.54
N LEU A 252 3.86 1.83 24.73
CA LEU A 252 4.64 1.52 25.94
C LEU A 252 5.26 0.12 25.85
N PRO A 253 4.53 -0.94 25.43
CA PRO A 253 5.14 -2.25 25.24
C PRO A 253 6.30 -2.24 24.23
N ALA A 254 6.19 -1.51 23.12
CA ALA A 254 7.28 -1.44 22.13
C ALA A 254 8.51 -0.70 22.68
N ILE A 255 8.31 0.40 23.41
CA ILE A 255 9.40 1.14 24.09
C ILE A 255 10.07 0.24 25.13
N ASP A 256 9.29 -0.49 25.94
CA ASP A 256 9.84 -1.34 27.00
C ASP A 256 10.62 -2.53 26.44
N LEU A 257 10.22 -3.07 25.28
CA LEU A 257 10.94 -4.18 24.64
C LEU A 257 12.29 -3.78 24.05
N MET A 258 12.56 -2.48 23.82
CA MET A 258 13.85 -2.01 23.28
C MET A 258 15.05 -2.47 24.12
N GLU A 259 14.88 -2.58 25.44
CA GLU A 259 15.96 -2.99 26.34
C GLU A 259 16.55 -4.37 26.01
N THR A 260 15.68 -5.29 25.58
CA THR A 260 16.01 -6.70 25.29
C THR A 260 16.01 -7.03 23.80
N SER A 261 15.96 -6.02 22.95
CA SER A 261 15.89 -6.16 21.50
C SER A 261 17.25 -5.94 20.85
N SER A 262 17.45 -6.53 19.67
CA SER A 262 18.63 -6.24 18.85
C SER A 262 18.59 -4.79 18.37
N LEU A 263 19.74 -4.23 17.96
CA LEU A 263 19.74 -2.87 17.42
C LEU A 263 18.78 -2.74 16.23
N GLU A 264 18.73 -3.74 15.37
CA GLU A 264 17.84 -3.80 14.22
C GLU A 264 16.35 -3.67 14.60
N GLU A 265 15.89 -4.45 15.58
CA GLU A 265 14.51 -4.40 16.08
C GLU A 265 14.21 -3.03 16.72
N ILE A 266 15.16 -2.46 17.45
CA ILE A 266 15.03 -1.12 18.04
C ILE A 266 14.85 -0.08 16.93
N LEU A 267 15.65 -0.14 15.87
CA LEU A 267 15.56 0.79 14.74
C LEU A 267 14.19 0.73 14.04
N GLU A 268 13.58 -0.46 13.94
CA GLU A 268 12.21 -0.61 13.41
C GLU A 268 11.20 0.10 14.30
N VAL A 269 11.25 -0.11 15.63
CA VAL A 269 10.38 0.56 16.60
C VAL A 269 10.59 2.08 16.57
N GLU A 270 11.84 2.53 16.62
CA GLU A 270 12.20 3.95 16.58
C GLU A 270 11.72 4.60 15.27
N SER A 271 11.80 3.91 14.13
CA SER A 271 11.30 4.45 12.86
C SER A 271 9.81 4.78 12.93
N ILE A 272 9.00 3.93 13.57
CA ILE A 272 7.55 4.18 13.70
C ILE A 272 7.29 5.26 14.76
N LEU A 273 8.03 5.24 15.88
CA LEU A 273 7.92 6.29 16.89
C LEU A 273 8.32 7.67 16.34
N LEU A 274 9.33 7.74 15.45
CA LEU A 274 9.72 8.95 14.73
C LEU A 274 8.63 9.41 13.75
N GLU A 275 7.92 8.49 13.12
CA GLU A 275 6.76 8.80 12.26
C GLU A 275 5.59 9.38 13.08
N ILE A 276 5.30 8.78 14.24
CA ILE A 276 4.29 9.27 15.19
C ILE A 276 4.66 10.66 15.70
N ALA A 277 5.91 10.81 16.14
CA ALA A 277 6.39 12.03 16.78
C ALA A 277 6.56 13.19 15.80
N GLY A 278 6.79 12.90 14.51
CA GLY A 278 7.18 13.91 13.53
C GLY A 278 8.33 14.74 14.07
N GLU A 279 8.30 16.06 13.83
CA GLU A 279 9.28 17.06 14.28
C GLU A 279 9.64 17.03 15.77
N TRP A 280 8.77 16.49 16.63
CA TRP A 280 9.03 16.33 18.07
C TRP A 280 9.72 15.02 18.43
N GLY A 281 10.16 14.24 17.44
CA GLY A 281 10.89 13.00 17.61
C GLY A 281 12.24 13.19 18.32
N VAL A 282 12.60 12.21 19.13
CA VAL A 282 13.85 12.13 19.87
C VAL A 282 14.78 11.09 19.25
N GLN A 283 16.08 11.17 19.56
CA GLN A 283 17.07 10.18 19.11
C GLN A 283 17.92 9.76 20.30
N GLY A 284 18.20 8.46 20.38
CA GLY A 284 19.16 7.92 21.33
C GLY A 284 20.53 7.61 20.69
N PRO A 285 21.47 7.06 21.47
CA PRO A 285 22.75 6.57 20.94
C PRO A 285 22.53 5.53 19.82
N ARG A 286 23.53 5.29 18.97
CA ARG A 286 23.47 4.31 17.86
C ARG A 286 24.39 3.09 18.05
N VAL A 287 24.96 2.94 19.24
CA VAL A 287 25.84 1.81 19.59
C VAL A 287 25.01 0.60 19.99
N GLU A 288 25.45 -0.60 19.60
CA GLU A 288 24.81 -1.87 19.96
C GLU A 288 25.38 -2.41 21.27
N ASP A 289 24.81 -1.95 22.39
CA ASP A 289 25.15 -2.40 23.74
C ASP A 289 23.97 -2.19 24.70
N SER A 290 24.00 -2.89 25.83
CA SER A 290 22.90 -2.88 26.81
C SER A 290 22.67 -1.50 27.45
N LEU A 291 23.72 -0.70 27.65
CA LEU A 291 23.58 0.64 28.24
C LEU A 291 22.91 1.57 27.23
N SER A 292 23.35 1.54 25.97
CA SER A 292 22.72 2.29 24.87
C SER A 292 21.25 1.90 24.67
N ASN A 293 20.89 0.62 24.79
CA ASN A 293 19.49 0.16 24.76
C ASN A 293 18.66 0.78 25.88
N SER A 294 19.18 0.78 27.11
CA SER A 294 18.51 1.35 28.28
C SER A 294 18.32 2.88 28.14
N ILE A 295 19.33 3.58 27.63
CA ILE A 295 19.24 5.01 27.33
C ILE A 295 18.18 5.30 26.27
N ARG A 296 18.16 4.55 25.15
CA ARG A 296 17.13 4.68 24.10
C ARG A 296 15.72 4.51 24.66
N ARG A 297 15.49 3.43 25.41
CA ARG A 297 14.22 3.18 26.12
C ARG A 297 13.84 4.36 27.02
N GLY A 298 14.77 4.85 27.86
CA GLY A 298 14.53 5.95 28.78
C GLY A 298 14.15 7.26 28.08
N ILE A 299 14.84 7.60 26.98
CA ILE A 299 14.56 8.79 26.17
C ILE A 299 13.15 8.73 25.57
N TRP A 300 12.78 7.62 24.93
CA TRP A 300 11.46 7.46 24.33
C TRP A 300 10.34 7.41 25.37
N ARG A 301 10.58 6.78 26.52
CA ARG A 301 9.63 6.75 27.64
C ARG A 301 9.39 8.15 28.20
N ALA A 302 10.47 8.91 28.47
CA ALA A 302 10.36 10.29 28.94
C ALA A 302 9.70 11.22 27.91
N TRP A 303 9.98 11.01 26.62
CA TRP A 303 9.29 11.72 25.53
C TRP A 303 7.80 11.44 25.57
N TRP A 304 7.40 10.17 25.67
CA TRP A 304 5.99 9.80 25.75
C TRP A 304 5.36 10.47 26.97
N ASP A 305 5.90 10.25 28.17
CA ASP A 305 5.35 10.76 29.44
C ASP A 305 5.14 12.29 29.45
N LYS A 306 5.98 13.06 28.75
CA LYS A 306 5.83 14.52 28.62
C LYS A 306 4.65 14.97 27.76
N ILE A 307 4.14 14.13 26.87
CA ILE A 307 3.03 14.50 25.98
C ILE A 307 1.73 14.48 26.78
N ASN A 308 1.30 15.66 27.23
CA ASN A 308 0.10 15.86 28.03
C ASN A 308 -1.17 15.90 27.16
N SER A 309 -2.14 15.06 27.49
CA SER A 309 -3.43 14.94 26.77
C SER A 309 -4.25 16.23 26.71
N GLN A 310 -4.22 17.08 27.75
CA GLN A 310 -4.96 18.35 27.76
C GLN A 310 -4.26 19.44 26.95
N GLU A 311 -2.92 19.47 26.99
CA GLU A 311 -2.12 20.41 26.20
C GLU A 311 -2.24 20.11 24.69
N LEU A 312 -2.38 18.83 24.33
CA LEU A 312 -2.68 18.39 22.96
C LEU A 312 -4.05 18.84 22.42
N LEU A 313 -4.96 19.35 23.26
CA LEU A 313 -6.24 19.87 22.76
C LEU A 313 -6.20 21.38 22.52
N GLN A 314 -5.25 22.11 23.10
CA GLN A 314 -5.26 23.57 23.05
C GLN A 314 -4.99 24.13 21.65
N PRO A 315 -3.98 23.67 20.91
CA PRO A 315 -3.83 24.00 19.49
C PRO A 315 -5.05 23.62 18.63
N LEU A 316 -5.67 22.45 18.82
CA LEU A 316 -6.90 22.10 18.07
C LEU A 316 -8.04 23.07 18.34
N LYS A 317 -8.21 23.52 19.59
CA LYS A 317 -9.21 24.54 19.94
C LYS A 317 -8.96 25.88 19.25
N LYS A 318 -7.70 26.24 18.99
CA LYS A 318 -7.36 27.45 18.20
C LYS A 318 -7.64 27.28 16.71
N LEU A 319 -7.59 26.05 16.20
CA LEU A 319 -7.97 25.70 14.83
C LEU A 319 -9.49 25.54 14.66
N ALA A 320 -10.24 25.38 15.75
CA ALA A 320 -11.69 25.34 15.69
C ALA A 320 -12.25 26.72 15.28
N PRO A 321 -13.15 26.77 14.30
CA PRO A 321 -13.66 28.02 13.77
C PRO A 321 -14.66 28.69 14.70
N ASP A 322 -14.74 30.01 14.63
CA ASP A 322 -15.95 30.72 15.07
C ASP A 322 -17.08 30.38 14.09
N GLN A 323 -18.06 29.61 14.57
CA GLN A 323 -19.16 29.11 13.74
C GLN A 323 -19.99 30.24 13.11
N LYS A 324 -20.13 31.40 13.77
CA LYS A 324 -20.90 32.52 13.20
C LYS A 324 -20.15 33.13 12.03
N LEU A 325 -18.85 33.39 12.20
CA LEU A 325 -18.02 33.95 11.14
C LEU A 325 -17.84 32.97 9.97
N LEU A 326 -17.74 31.66 10.25
CA LEU A 326 -17.64 30.65 9.21
C LEU A 326 -18.92 30.57 8.35
N LEU A 327 -20.11 30.62 8.98
CA LEU A 327 -21.39 30.68 8.27
C LEU A 327 -21.59 31.98 7.51
N GLU A 328 -21.08 33.10 8.01
CA GLU A 328 -21.08 34.38 7.29
C GLU A 328 -20.19 34.31 6.04
N ALA A 329 -18.98 33.78 6.16
CA ALA A 329 -18.08 33.57 5.03
C ALA A 329 -18.70 32.65 3.96
N ASP A 330 -19.31 31.53 4.37
CA ASP A 330 -20.02 30.62 3.47
C ASP A 330 -21.15 31.34 2.70
N ARG A 331 -21.97 32.12 3.41
CA ARG A 331 -23.06 32.90 2.80
C ARG A 331 -22.53 33.90 1.78
N LEU A 332 -21.46 34.63 2.10
CA LEU A 332 -20.86 35.62 1.20
C LEU A 332 -20.27 34.97 -0.06
N ILE A 333 -19.63 33.81 0.09
CA ILE A 333 -19.11 33.03 -1.05
C ILE A 333 -20.27 32.58 -1.95
N ILE A 334 -21.34 32.01 -1.38
CA ILE A 334 -22.51 31.53 -2.14
C ILE A 334 -23.22 32.70 -2.83
N ALA A 335 -23.30 33.87 -2.20
CA ALA A 335 -23.93 35.06 -2.79
C ALA A 335 -23.15 35.62 -3.99
N GLY A 336 -21.85 35.33 -4.10
CA GLY A 336 -21.00 35.81 -5.20
C GLY A 336 -20.71 37.32 -5.16
N ASP A 337 -21.01 38.01 -4.05
CA ASP A 337 -20.77 39.45 -3.86
C ASP A 337 -19.29 39.71 -3.53
N ALA A 338 -18.48 39.87 -4.58
CA ALA A 338 -17.04 40.06 -4.45
C ALA A 338 -16.64 41.29 -3.60
N PRO A 339 -17.25 42.49 -3.76
CA PRO A 339 -16.98 43.62 -2.87
C PRO A 339 -17.19 43.32 -1.38
N THR A 340 -18.33 42.73 -1.02
CA THR A 340 -18.65 42.45 0.39
C THR A 340 -17.73 41.35 0.94
N LEU A 341 -17.43 40.32 0.14
CA LEU A 341 -16.48 39.29 0.52
C LEU A 341 -15.07 39.86 0.77
N LYS A 342 -14.59 40.80 -0.07
CA LYS A 342 -13.29 41.45 0.15
C LYS A 342 -13.26 42.23 1.46
N ILE A 343 -14.29 43.03 1.75
CA ILE A 343 -14.40 43.76 3.02
C ILE A 343 -14.35 42.79 4.21
N PHE A 344 -15.02 41.64 4.10
CA PHE A 344 -14.98 40.61 5.11
C PHE A 344 -13.55 40.02 5.27
N LEU A 345 -12.89 39.65 4.17
CA LEU A 345 -11.54 39.08 4.20
C LEU A 345 -10.50 40.09 4.74
N ASP A 346 -10.55 41.35 4.33
CA ASP A 346 -9.66 42.40 4.84
C ASP A 346 -9.76 42.56 6.36
N ARG A 347 -10.97 42.41 6.91
CA ARG A 347 -11.24 42.52 8.34
C ARG A 347 -10.78 41.30 9.14
N HIS A 348 -10.96 40.10 8.59
CA HIS A 348 -10.85 38.86 9.37
C HIS A 348 -9.60 38.02 9.07
N LEU A 349 -9.08 38.06 7.84
CA LEU A 349 -7.93 37.24 7.44
C LEU A 349 -6.62 37.73 8.08
N ASN A 350 -6.50 39.03 8.37
CA ASN A 350 -5.31 39.63 9.00
C ASN A 350 -5.16 39.32 10.50
N ASN A 351 -6.19 38.77 11.15
CA ASN A 351 -6.21 38.49 12.59
C ASN A 351 -5.71 37.07 12.94
N SER A 352 -4.86 36.46 12.11
CA SER A 352 -4.28 35.12 12.33
C SER A 352 -5.31 34.00 12.49
N GLN A 353 -6.47 34.10 11.85
CA GLN A 353 -7.49 33.04 11.86
C GLN A 353 -7.11 31.94 10.87
N SER A 354 -6.22 31.03 11.28
CA SER A 354 -5.73 29.93 10.42
C SER A 354 -6.85 29.07 9.84
N TRP A 355 -7.97 28.94 10.56
CA TRP A 355 -9.15 28.23 10.08
C TRP A 355 -9.88 28.95 8.93
N LEU A 356 -9.94 30.30 8.94
CA LEU A 356 -10.58 31.07 7.87
C LEU A 356 -9.73 31.02 6.61
N ALA A 357 -8.41 31.18 6.75
CA ALA A 357 -7.48 31.01 5.65
C ALA A 357 -7.58 29.62 5.03
N GLY A 358 -7.65 28.57 5.86
CA GLY A 358 -7.86 27.20 5.38
C GLY A 358 -9.19 27.02 4.64
N PHE A 359 -10.28 27.51 5.20
CA PHE A 359 -11.61 27.44 4.61
C PHE A 359 -11.66 28.13 3.23
N ILE A 360 -11.11 29.34 3.13
CA ILE A 360 -11.05 30.10 1.88
C ILE A 360 -10.17 29.42 0.84
N LEU A 361 -9.00 28.89 1.25
CA LEU A 361 -8.12 28.14 0.35
C LEU A 361 -8.83 26.91 -0.20
N PHE A 362 -9.49 26.14 0.66
CA PHE A 362 -10.27 24.96 0.27
C PHE A 362 -11.35 25.32 -0.76
N ARG A 363 -12.18 26.34 -0.47
CA ARG A 363 -13.24 26.81 -1.36
C ARG A 363 -12.72 27.33 -2.69
N SER A 364 -11.60 28.07 -2.67
CA SER A 364 -11.01 28.69 -3.87
C SER A 364 -10.53 27.66 -4.90
N ARG A 365 -10.15 26.44 -4.48
CA ARG A 365 -9.80 25.35 -5.41
C ARG A 365 -11.01 24.84 -6.21
N GLN A 366 -12.20 24.98 -5.65
CA GLN A 366 -13.45 24.52 -6.25
C GLN A 366 -14.13 25.61 -7.11
N ASP A 367 -13.80 26.88 -6.89
CA ASP A 367 -14.40 28.03 -7.57
C ASP A 367 -13.34 28.99 -8.16
N PRO A 368 -13.19 29.04 -9.50
CA PRO A 368 -12.25 29.94 -10.17
C PRO A 368 -12.50 31.43 -9.91
N ASN A 369 -13.75 31.85 -9.71
CA ASN A 369 -14.08 33.25 -9.44
C ASN A 369 -13.59 33.63 -8.03
N LEU A 370 -13.81 32.75 -7.06
CA LEU A 370 -13.25 32.90 -5.73
C LEU A 370 -11.72 32.87 -5.77
N ALA A 371 -11.10 31.96 -6.53
CA ALA A 371 -9.64 31.91 -6.70
C ALA A 371 -9.04 33.25 -7.15
N LYS A 372 -9.72 33.96 -8.05
CA LYS A 372 -9.30 35.30 -8.51
C LYS A 372 -9.41 36.38 -7.43
N ILE A 373 -10.37 36.27 -6.52
CA ILE A 373 -10.48 37.18 -5.36
C ILE A 373 -9.36 36.85 -4.36
N VAL A 374 -9.20 35.57 -4.06
CA VAL A 374 -8.25 35.04 -3.07
C VAL A 374 -6.80 35.27 -3.50
N SER A 375 -6.50 35.39 -4.79
CA SER A 375 -5.14 35.71 -5.27
C SER A 375 -4.58 37.03 -4.72
N GLN A 376 -5.44 37.96 -4.30
CA GLN A 376 -5.05 39.24 -3.68
C GLN A 376 -4.51 39.07 -2.24
N TYR A 377 -4.77 37.92 -1.62
CA TYR A 377 -4.42 37.60 -0.24
C TYR A 377 -3.30 36.56 -0.11
N GLN A 378 -2.58 36.26 -1.21
CA GLN A 378 -1.59 35.18 -1.25
C GLN A 378 -0.50 35.32 -0.19
N ASN A 379 -0.09 36.55 0.15
CA ASN A 379 0.92 36.80 1.17
C ASN A 379 0.44 36.34 2.56
N GLN A 380 -0.76 36.76 2.98
CA GLN A 380 -1.36 36.34 4.26
C GLN A 380 -1.59 34.83 4.30
N LEU A 381 -2.05 34.25 3.19
CA LEU A 381 -2.32 32.82 3.11
C LEU A 381 -1.03 32.00 3.20
N SER A 382 0.06 32.45 2.56
CA SER A 382 1.36 31.76 2.55
C SER A 382 1.95 31.54 3.96
N GLU A 383 1.76 32.48 4.88
CA GLU A 383 2.19 32.32 6.27
C GLU A 383 1.41 31.22 6.98
N THR A 384 0.10 31.16 6.76
CA THR A 384 -0.75 30.10 7.32
C THR A 384 -0.30 28.72 6.82
N GLN A 385 0.07 28.60 5.54
CA GLN A 385 0.56 27.34 4.97
C GLN A 385 1.87 26.85 5.60
N LYS A 386 2.79 27.76 5.95
CA LYS A 386 4.02 27.40 6.65
C LYS A 386 3.74 26.88 8.06
N ASN A 387 2.75 27.46 8.71
CA ASN A 387 2.39 27.13 10.09
C ASN A 387 1.58 25.82 10.19
N SER A 388 1.14 25.20 9.08
CA SER A 388 0.34 23.96 9.09
C SER A 388 1.14 22.69 8.79
N THR A 389 2.45 22.78 8.56
CA THR A 389 3.30 21.63 8.15
C THR A 389 3.42 20.53 9.20
N HIS A 390 3.20 20.86 10.47
CA HIS A 390 3.30 19.96 11.62
C HIS A 390 2.00 19.24 11.97
N LEU A 391 0.87 19.66 11.40
CA LEU A 391 -0.46 19.12 11.71
C LEU A 391 -0.57 17.60 11.52
N PRO A 392 0.04 16.95 10.51
CA PRO A 392 -0.08 15.50 10.36
C PRO A 392 0.47 14.73 11.57
N SER A 393 1.65 15.13 12.05
CA SER A 393 2.29 14.56 13.24
C SER A 393 1.45 14.84 14.49
N TYR A 394 0.88 16.04 14.56
CA TYR A 394 0.02 16.44 15.66
C TYR A 394 -1.26 15.61 15.75
N PHE A 395 -1.93 15.37 14.62
CA PHE A 395 -3.11 14.50 14.54
C PHE A 395 -2.80 13.06 14.95
N ARG A 396 -1.64 12.53 14.56
CA ARG A 396 -1.17 11.22 15.05
C ARG A 396 -0.99 11.22 16.56
N LEU A 397 -0.38 12.25 17.15
CA LEU A 397 -0.23 12.35 18.60
C LEU A 397 -1.57 12.40 19.34
N VAL A 398 -2.56 13.13 18.82
CA VAL A 398 -3.92 13.16 19.39
C VAL A 398 -4.58 11.78 19.28
N GLN A 399 -4.46 11.10 18.13
CA GLN A 399 -4.92 9.71 17.99
C GLN A 399 -4.24 8.78 19.00
N MET A 400 -2.91 8.84 19.13
CA MET A 400 -2.15 7.95 20.03
C MET A 400 -2.40 8.25 21.51
N ARG A 401 -2.72 9.49 21.89
CA ARG A 401 -3.11 9.81 23.27
C ARG A 401 -4.59 9.57 23.54
N ASN A 402 -5.41 9.61 22.49
CA ASN A 402 -6.87 9.51 22.53
C ASN A 402 -7.50 10.31 23.70
N PRO A 403 -7.19 11.62 23.83
CA PRO A 403 -7.72 12.42 24.93
C PRO A 403 -9.25 12.57 24.83
N PRO A 404 -9.98 12.62 25.96
CA PRO A 404 -11.41 12.91 25.94
C PRO A 404 -11.73 14.22 25.18
N GLY A 405 -12.68 14.17 24.25
CA GLY A 405 -13.00 15.31 23.38
C GLY A 405 -12.04 15.52 22.20
N GLY A 406 -11.01 14.68 22.05
CA GLY A 406 -10.05 14.79 20.95
C GLY A 406 -10.67 14.56 19.58
N LEU A 407 -11.61 13.62 19.48
CA LEU A 407 -12.32 13.31 18.25
C LEU A 407 -13.15 14.53 17.79
N GLU A 408 -13.92 15.13 18.71
CA GLU A 408 -14.72 16.33 18.45
C GLU A 408 -13.85 17.54 18.08
N ALA A 409 -12.72 17.73 18.78
CA ALA A 409 -11.78 18.81 18.49
C ALA A 409 -11.13 18.67 17.10
N MET A 410 -10.78 17.44 16.69
CA MET A 410 -10.22 17.15 15.37
C MET A 410 -11.25 17.36 14.26
N VAL A 411 -12.51 16.94 14.46
CA VAL A 411 -13.60 17.25 13.52
C VAL A 411 -13.77 18.76 13.39
N ALA A 412 -13.81 19.49 14.51
CA ALA A 412 -13.99 20.94 14.51
C ALA A 412 -12.87 21.69 13.75
N ALA A 413 -11.63 21.20 13.83
CA ALA A 413 -10.45 21.79 13.18
C ALA A 413 -10.36 21.58 11.67
N PHE A 414 -11.23 20.75 11.07
CA PHE A 414 -11.18 20.41 9.65
C PHE A 414 -11.15 21.61 8.69
N PRO A 415 -11.90 22.71 8.89
CA PRO A 415 -11.83 23.87 8.01
C PRO A 415 -10.44 24.52 7.94
N ALA A 416 -9.57 24.33 8.94
CA ALA A 416 -8.19 24.78 8.89
C ALA A 416 -7.28 23.89 8.03
N CYS A 417 -7.72 22.67 7.68
CA CYS A 417 -6.97 21.69 6.90
C CYS A 417 -7.34 21.85 5.41
N PHE A 418 -6.61 22.68 4.68
CA PHE A 418 -6.95 23.01 3.29
C PHE A 418 -6.21 22.16 2.25
N ASP A 419 -5.05 21.59 2.58
CA ASP A 419 -4.29 20.73 1.69
C ASP A 419 -4.63 19.24 1.88
N GLU A 420 -4.50 18.46 0.80
CA GLU A 420 -4.87 17.04 0.77
C GLU A 420 -4.07 16.19 1.77
N GLU A 421 -2.85 16.60 2.09
CA GLU A 421 -2.04 15.86 3.06
C GLU A 421 -2.57 16.02 4.48
N ASN A 422 -2.77 17.25 4.94
CA ASN A 422 -3.32 17.54 6.25
C ASN A 422 -4.71 16.90 6.40
N GLN A 423 -5.54 16.98 5.36
CA GLN A 423 -6.84 16.31 5.35
C GLN A 423 -6.71 14.78 5.41
N GLY A 424 -5.78 14.18 4.66
CA GLY A 424 -5.56 12.73 4.68
C GLY A 424 -5.09 12.22 6.04
N ALA A 425 -4.16 12.94 6.68
CA ALA A 425 -3.69 12.62 8.03
C ALA A 425 -4.82 12.76 9.08
N LEU A 426 -5.61 13.83 9.00
CA LEU A 426 -6.76 14.07 9.86
C LEU A 426 -7.82 12.97 9.71
N VAL A 427 -8.19 12.62 8.47
CA VAL A 427 -9.15 11.54 8.17
C VAL A 427 -8.66 10.20 8.71
N SER A 428 -7.38 9.86 8.49
CA SER A 428 -6.79 8.61 8.98
C SER A 428 -6.90 8.50 10.50
N ALA A 429 -6.55 9.58 11.21
CA ALA A 429 -6.67 9.63 12.66
C ALA A 429 -8.12 9.54 13.14
N LEU A 430 -9.05 10.25 12.50
CA LEU A 430 -10.47 10.22 12.84
C LEU A 430 -11.11 8.86 12.60
N VAL A 431 -10.73 8.14 11.53
CA VAL A 431 -11.16 6.75 11.29
C VAL A 431 -10.67 5.85 12.41
N ALA A 432 -9.38 5.92 12.77
CA ALA A 432 -8.81 5.10 13.82
C ALA A 432 -9.47 5.36 15.19
N MET A 433 -9.60 6.63 15.58
CA MET A 433 -10.25 7.04 16.83
C MET A 433 -11.73 6.63 16.86
N SER A 434 -12.45 6.74 15.76
CA SER A 434 -13.87 6.36 15.68
C SER A 434 -14.06 4.84 15.80
N LYS A 435 -13.19 4.04 15.18
CA LYS A 435 -13.21 2.57 15.30
C LYS A 435 -12.86 2.07 16.69
N ALA A 436 -12.08 2.83 17.44
CA ALA A 436 -11.73 2.51 18.82
C ALA A 436 -12.89 2.74 19.80
N GLN A 437 -13.96 3.44 19.40
CA GLN A 437 -15.14 3.64 20.23
C GLN A 437 -16.02 2.37 20.25
N SER A 438 -16.70 2.14 21.37
CA SER A 438 -17.63 1.02 21.54
C SER A 438 -18.88 1.11 20.64
N GLY A 439 -19.17 2.30 20.12
CA GLY A 439 -20.27 2.56 19.21
C GLY A 439 -20.02 3.78 18.34
N MET A 440 -20.95 4.04 17.42
CA MET A 440 -20.86 5.12 16.45
C MET A 440 -20.79 6.50 17.15
N PRO A 441 -19.72 7.30 16.97
CA PRO A 441 -19.61 8.61 17.58
C PRO A 441 -20.69 9.59 17.11
N VAL A 442 -21.34 10.30 18.04
CA VAL A 442 -22.44 11.24 17.77
C VAL A 442 -22.02 12.39 16.85
N VAL A 443 -20.75 12.81 16.91
CA VAL A 443 -20.24 13.92 16.09
C VAL A 443 -20.45 13.70 14.59
N TRP A 444 -20.47 12.44 14.14
CA TRP A 444 -20.65 12.12 12.73
C TRP A 444 -22.07 12.35 12.25
N GLU A 445 -23.08 12.11 13.11
CA GLU A 445 -24.46 12.47 12.80
C GLU A 445 -24.58 14.00 12.64
N THR A 446 -23.98 14.76 13.56
CA THR A 446 -23.91 16.23 13.46
C THR A 446 -23.20 16.70 12.21
N ALA A 447 -22.05 16.10 11.86
CA ALA A 447 -21.28 16.45 10.68
C ALA A 447 -22.05 16.21 9.38
N THR A 448 -22.81 15.10 9.28
CA THR A 448 -23.64 14.82 8.09
C THR A 448 -24.77 15.80 7.88
N LYS A 449 -25.29 16.41 8.96
CA LYS A 449 -26.39 17.39 8.94
C LYS A 449 -25.91 18.84 8.90
N SER A 450 -24.60 19.05 8.87
CA SER A 450 -24.02 20.40 8.84
C SER A 450 -24.49 21.19 7.63
N PRO A 451 -24.84 22.49 7.78
CA PRO A 451 -25.11 23.37 6.64
C PRO A 451 -23.87 23.56 5.75
N LEU A 452 -22.67 23.54 6.36
CA LEU A 452 -21.39 23.67 5.67
C LEU A 452 -20.99 22.35 5.00
N MET A 453 -20.61 22.43 3.72
CA MET A 453 -20.26 21.25 2.93
C MET A 453 -18.95 20.59 3.41
N GLU A 454 -18.06 21.32 4.07
CA GLU A 454 -16.77 20.85 4.59
C GLU A 454 -16.94 19.69 5.56
N TYR A 455 -17.81 19.85 6.56
CA TYR A 455 -18.06 18.81 7.55
C TYR A 455 -18.76 17.59 6.93
N ARG A 456 -19.61 17.82 5.91
CA ARG A 456 -20.22 16.72 5.15
C ARG A 456 -19.19 15.98 4.31
N ILE A 457 -18.24 16.69 3.66
CA ILE A 457 -17.10 16.09 2.95
C ILE A 457 -16.20 15.29 3.90
N LEU A 458 -15.91 15.81 5.09
CA LEU A 458 -15.15 15.07 6.09
C LEU A 458 -15.88 13.78 6.50
N ALA A 459 -17.18 13.86 6.79
CA ALA A 459 -17.99 12.70 7.11
C ALA A 459 -18.02 11.69 5.94
N SER A 460 -18.16 12.18 4.70
CA SER A 460 -18.08 11.37 3.47
C SER A 460 -16.78 10.56 3.36
N ARG A 461 -15.66 11.12 3.82
CA ARG A 461 -14.34 10.44 3.80
C ARG A 461 -14.15 9.44 4.94
N VAL A 462 -14.79 9.66 6.10
CA VAL A 462 -14.59 8.84 7.31
C VAL A 462 -15.60 7.69 7.39
N LEU A 463 -16.88 7.98 7.22
CA LEU A 463 -18.00 7.06 7.48
C LEU A 463 -17.89 5.72 6.75
N PRO A 464 -17.56 5.66 5.45
CA PRO A 464 -17.54 4.38 4.72
C PRO A 464 -16.51 3.39 5.29
N GLY A 465 -15.44 3.91 5.93
CA GLY A 465 -14.39 3.09 6.51
C GLY A 465 -14.72 2.52 7.89
N LEU A 466 -15.77 2.98 8.58
CA LEU A 466 -16.00 2.67 10.01
C LEU A 466 -16.57 1.27 10.29
N GLY A 467 -17.36 0.71 9.36
CA GLY A 467 -17.99 -0.60 9.55
C GLY A 467 -19.23 -0.63 10.47
N PHE A 468 -19.66 0.50 11.03
CA PHE A 468 -20.91 0.58 11.80
C PHE A 468 -22.16 0.58 10.88
N PRO A 469 -23.26 -0.11 11.23
CA PRO A 469 -24.51 -0.05 10.47
C PRO A 469 -25.04 1.38 10.28
N GLN A 470 -24.97 2.22 11.33
CA GLN A 470 -25.39 3.62 11.28
C GLN A 470 -24.51 4.43 10.31
N ALA A 471 -23.21 4.15 10.26
CA ALA A 471 -22.30 4.82 9.34
C ALA A 471 -22.66 4.51 7.87
N LYS A 472 -23.14 3.28 7.60
CA LYS A 472 -23.64 2.91 6.26
C LYS A 472 -24.87 3.75 5.87
N THR A 473 -25.86 3.85 6.76
CA THR A 473 -27.08 4.65 6.52
C THR A 473 -26.75 6.14 6.31
N LEU A 474 -25.88 6.71 7.14
CA LEU A 474 -25.43 8.10 6.97
C LEU A 474 -24.66 8.30 5.65
N SER A 475 -23.83 7.34 5.25
CA SER A 475 -23.11 7.40 3.97
C SER A 475 -24.06 7.33 2.77
N GLU A 476 -25.12 6.52 2.85
CA GLU A 476 -26.16 6.42 1.83
C GLU A 476 -26.91 7.75 1.66
N ALA A 477 -27.22 8.44 2.75
CA ALA A 477 -27.84 9.77 2.71
C ALA A 477 -26.92 10.81 2.03
N LEU A 478 -25.64 10.84 2.39
CA LEU A 478 -24.64 11.73 1.79
C LEU A 478 -24.43 11.45 0.28
N ALA A 479 -24.64 10.21 -0.17
CA ALA A 479 -24.50 9.88 -1.60
C ALA A 479 -25.54 10.62 -2.46
N THR A 480 -26.64 11.07 -1.86
CA THR A 480 -27.69 11.88 -2.50
C THR A 480 -27.63 13.36 -2.12
N ASP A 481 -26.52 13.84 -1.56
CA ASP A 481 -26.35 15.25 -1.18
C ASP A 481 -26.57 16.19 -2.37
N ALA A 482 -27.23 17.32 -2.13
CA ALA A 482 -27.49 18.32 -3.15
C ALA A 482 -26.19 18.90 -3.76
N ASN A 483 -25.10 18.91 -3.00
CA ASN A 483 -23.80 19.33 -3.49
C ASN A 483 -23.07 18.14 -4.16
N PRO A 484 -22.75 18.21 -5.47
CA PRO A 484 -22.12 17.12 -6.19
C PRO A 484 -20.73 16.76 -5.66
N LEU A 485 -20.01 17.68 -5.00
CA LEU A 485 -18.74 17.40 -4.34
C LEU A 485 -18.91 16.42 -3.18
N VAL A 486 -19.90 16.63 -2.31
CA VAL A 486 -20.18 15.77 -1.15
C VAL A 486 -20.58 14.38 -1.61
N SER A 487 -21.49 14.31 -2.59
CA SER A 487 -21.94 13.06 -3.21
C SER A 487 -20.78 12.30 -3.86
N ALA A 488 -19.91 12.98 -4.61
CA ALA A 488 -18.75 12.33 -5.23
C ALA A 488 -17.72 11.84 -4.19
N GLU A 489 -17.47 12.60 -3.13
CA GLU A 489 -16.57 12.19 -2.04
C GLU A 489 -17.03 10.90 -1.38
N VAL A 490 -18.31 10.80 -0.98
CA VAL A 490 -18.79 9.59 -0.31
C VAL A 490 -18.88 8.41 -1.27
N CYS A 491 -19.29 8.63 -2.52
CA CYS A 491 -19.32 7.56 -3.51
C CYS A 491 -17.91 7.03 -3.78
N LEU A 492 -16.89 7.90 -3.79
CA LEU A 492 -15.49 7.53 -3.98
C LEU A 492 -14.99 6.72 -2.78
N ALA A 493 -15.25 7.19 -1.56
CA ALA A 493 -14.88 6.49 -0.34
C ALA A 493 -15.59 5.13 -0.20
N GLN A 494 -16.88 5.06 -0.52
CA GLN A 494 -17.65 3.81 -0.57
C GLN A 494 -17.10 2.83 -1.62
N ALA A 495 -16.77 3.31 -2.82
CA ALA A 495 -16.16 2.48 -3.86
C ALA A 495 -14.79 1.93 -3.42
N LYS A 496 -13.96 2.75 -2.76
CA LYS A 496 -12.65 2.32 -2.22
C LYS A 496 -12.74 1.23 -1.15
N VAL A 497 -13.84 1.18 -0.40
CA VAL A 497 -14.11 0.11 0.57
C VAL A 497 -14.90 -1.07 -0.03
N GLY A 498 -15.04 -1.12 -1.36
CA GLY A 498 -15.60 -2.26 -2.10
C GLY A 498 -17.07 -2.13 -2.54
N GLN A 499 -17.74 -1.00 -2.30
CA GLN A 499 -19.13 -0.79 -2.76
C GLN A 499 -19.19 -0.47 -4.26
N LYS A 500 -19.20 -1.55 -5.05
CA LYS A 500 -19.17 -1.53 -6.52
C LYS A 500 -20.31 -0.74 -7.18
N ASP A 501 -21.49 -0.76 -6.56
CA ASP A 501 -22.70 -0.05 -6.99
C ASP A 501 -22.56 1.49 -7.01
N ARG A 502 -21.48 2.03 -6.44
CA ARG A 502 -21.16 3.47 -6.47
C ARG A 502 -20.42 3.92 -7.72
N VAL A 503 -19.83 3.01 -8.47
CA VAL A 503 -19.07 3.35 -9.69
C VAL A 503 -19.94 4.06 -10.75
N PRO A 504 -21.17 3.62 -11.05
CA PRO A 504 -22.07 4.35 -11.96
C PRO A 504 -22.40 5.76 -11.49
N GLN A 505 -22.59 5.94 -10.17
CA GLN A 505 -22.87 7.25 -9.57
C GLN A 505 -21.66 8.17 -9.76
N LEU A 506 -20.43 7.69 -9.49
CA LEU A 506 -19.20 8.44 -9.76
C LEU A 506 -19.07 8.87 -11.22
N ILE A 507 -19.30 7.95 -12.17
CA ILE A 507 -19.26 8.26 -13.60
C ILE A 507 -20.26 9.39 -13.93
N SER A 508 -21.48 9.33 -13.39
CA SER A 508 -22.50 10.36 -13.62
C SER A 508 -22.11 11.74 -13.05
N LEU A 509 -21.35 11.75 -11.95
CA LEU A 509 -20.94 12.97 -11.26
C LEU A 509 -19.79 13.70 -11.95
N LEU A 510 -18.94 13.03 -12.74
CA LEU A 510 -17.75 13.64 -13.38
C LEU A 510 -18.03 14.99 -14.06
N SER A 511 -19.15 15.11 -14.78
CA SER A 511 -19.54 16.35 -15.47
C SER A 511 -19.99 17.50 -14.56
N LYS A 512 -20.31 17.22 -13.30
CA LYS A 512 -20.79 18.18 -12.31
C LYS A 512 -19.70 18.63 -11.34
N LEU A 513 -18.51 18.07 -11.46
CA LEU A 513 -17.40 18.31 -10.54
C LEU A 513 -16.48 19.43 -11.06
N PRO A 514 -15.91 20.25 -10.15
CA PRO A 514 -14.75 21.08 -10.44
C PRO A 514 -13.58 20.24 -10.98
N ARG A 515 -12.72 20.86 -11.80
CA ARG A 515 -11.67 20.17 -12.56
C ARG A 515 -10.80 19.25 -11.70
N GLU A 516 -10.26 19.77 -10.60
CA GLU A 516 -9.39 19.00 -9.70
C GLU A 516 -10.09 17.77 -9.11
N LYS A 517 -11.34 17.92 -8.66
CA LYS A 517 -12.10 16.80 -8.09
C LYS A 517 -12.52 15.79 -9.15
N MET A 518 -12.90 16.26 -10.33
CA MET A 518 -13.19 15.41 -11.49
C MET A 518 -11.98 14.54 -11.84
N GLU A 519 -10.79 15.13 -11.95
CA GLU A 519 -9.54 14.42 -12.25
C GLU A 519 -9.22 13.36 -11.19
N GLN A 520 -9.45 13.64 -9.90
CA GLN A 520 -9.25 12.68 -8.82
C GLN A 520 -10.22 11.48 -8.91
N VAL A 521 -11.50 11.73 -9.18
CA VAL A 521 -12.51 10.67 -9.34
C VAL A 521 -12.21 9.84 -10.59
N GLU A 522 -11.89 10.49 -11.70
CA GLU A 522 -11.49 9.80 -12.92
C GLU A 522 -10.23 8.96 -12.69
N GLN A 523 -9.23 9.47 -11.97
CA GLN A 523 -8.02 8.69 -11.68
C GLN A 523 -8.36 7.37 -10.97
N PHE A 524 -9.30 7.37 -10.02
CA PHE A 524 -9.78 6.14 -9.39
C PHE A 524 -10.48 5.20 -10.38
N LEU A 525 -11.35 5.74 -11.25
CA LEU A 525 -12.02 4.95 -12.29
C LEU A 525 -11.03 4.36 -13.30
N VAL A 526 -10.00 5.11 -13.66
CA VAL A 526 -8.92 4.70 -14.55
C VAL A 526 -8.09 3.59 -13.89
N GLN A 527 -7.74 3.74 -12.61
CA GLN A 527 -7.05 2.68 -11.87
C GLN A 527 -7.88 1.40 -11.79
N LEU A 528 -9.21 1.54 -11.64
CA LEU A 528 -10.14 0.43 -11.57
C LEU A 528 -10.34 -0.27 -12.92
N ALA A 529 -10.46 0.51 -13.99
CA ALA A 529 -10.60 0.02 -15.36
C ALA A 529 -9.29 -0.57 -15.89
N GLY A 530 -8.16 -0.12 -15.35
CA GLY A 530 -6.81 -0.56 -15.66
C GLY A 530 -6.58 -0.56 -17.15
N GLU A 531 -6.65 -1.75 -17.75
CA GLU A 531 -6.37 -1.93 -19.17
C GLU A 531 -7.42 -1.46 -20.14
N THR A 532 -8.64 -1.38 -19.66
CA THR A 532 -9.83 -1.14 -20.47
C THR A 532 -10.35 0.29 -20.30
N ALA A 533 -9.57 1.15 -19.62
CA ALA A 533 -9.92 2.54 -19.36
C ALA A 533 -10.15 3.30 -20.68
N PRO A 534 -11.25 4.05 -20.82
CA PRO A 534 -11.48 4.91 -21.97
C PRO A 534 -10.42 6.01 -22.12
N ASN A 535 -10.17 6.43 -23.36
CA ASN A 535 -9.41 7.64 -23.65
C ASN A 535 -10.33 8.87 -23.58
N SER A 536 -10.39 9.49 -22.41
CA SER A 536 -11.27 10.61 -22.07
C SER A 536 -10.61 11.98 -22.25
N SER A 537 -11.42 13.00 -22.48
CA SER A 537 -11.04 14.41 -22.62
C SER A 537 -12.10 15.34 -22.02
N TRP A 538 -11.70 16.25 -21.14
CA TRP A 538 -12.61 17.09 -20.35
C TRP A 538 -12.52 18.60 -20.68
N GLU A 539 -11.95 18.94 -21.84
CA GLU A 539 -11.66 20.33 -22.21
C GLU A 539 -12.90 21.09 -22.70
N THR A 540 -13.74 20.48 -23.55
CA THR A 540 -14.94 21.11 -24.12
C THR A 540 -16.22 20.41 -23.65
N VAL A 541 -17.37 21.08 -23.75
CA VAL A 541 -18.67 20.46 -23.40
C VAL A 541 -18.90 19.17 -24.19
N GLU A 542 -18.62 19.20 -25.50
CA GLU A 542 -18.74 18.04 -26.37
C GLU A 542 -17.80 16.90 -25.97
N SER A 543 -16.52 17.21 -25.66
CA SER A 543 -15.55 16.19 -25.26
C SER A 543 -15.93 15.56 -23.92
N ARG A 544 -16.50 16.33 -22.99
CA ARG A 544 -17.00 15.84 -21.68
C ARG A 544 -18.16 14.87 -21.85
N GLU A 545 -19.15 15.22 -22.68
CA GLU A 545 -20.28 14.33 -22.97
C GLU A 545 -19.85 13.03 -23.66
N LYS A 546 -18.88 13.12 -24.58
CA LYS A 546 -18.28 11.94 -25.19
C LYS A 546 -17.56 11.07 -24.17
N SER A 547 -16.76 11.66 -23.30
CA SER A 547 -16.03 10.95 -22.24
C SER A 547 -16.96 10.26 -21.26
N LEU A 548 -18.04 10.93 -20.84
CA LEU A 548 -19.09 10.34 -20.02
C LEU A 548 -19.74 9.11 -20.67
N ARG A 549 -20.06 9.19 -21.98
CA ARG A 549 -20.61 8.06 -22.72
C ARG A 549 -19.64 6.89 -22.75
N GLN A 550 -18.36 7.15 -23.05
CA GLN A 550 -17.34 6.10 -23.07
C GLN A 550 -17.15 5.43 -21.71
N TRP A 551 -17.20 6.21 -20.61
CA TRP A 551 -17.16 5.65 -19.26
C TRP A 551 -18.39 4.79 -18.92
N ARG A 552 -19.58 5.19 -19.35
CA ARG A 552 -20.81 4.38 -19.21
C ARG A 552 -20.73 3.10 -20.02
N ASP A 553 -20.34 3.19 -21.29
CA ASP A 553 -20.17 2.04 -22.17
C ASP A 553 -19.12 1.05 -21.64
N TRP A 554 -18.05 1.57 -21.03
CA TRP A 554 -17.06 0.75 -20.34
C TRP A 554 -17.68 0.04 -19.13
N TRP A 555 -18.43 0.75 -18.29
CA TRP A 555 -19.07 0.17 -17.13
C TRP A 555 -20.08 -0.93 -17.50
N ASP A 556 -20.88 -0.72 -18.54
CA ASP A 556 -21.86 -1.71 -18.98
C ASP A 556 -21.20 -3.02 -19.44
N LYS A 557 -19.97 -2.95 -19.97
CA LYS A 557 -19.19 -4.12 -20.42
C LYS A 557 -18.37 -4.77 -19.31
N ALA A 558 -17.58 -3.98 -18.58
CA ALA A 558 -16.60 -4.47 -17.61
C ALA A 558 -17.19 -4.59 -16.20
N GLY A 559 -18.16 -3.73 -15.87
CA GLY A 559 -18.80 -3.64 -14.56
C GLY A 559 -19.26 -4.99 -14.03
N PRO A 560 -20.06 -5.81 -14.75
CA PRO A 560 -20.56 -7.09 -14.24
C PRO A 560 -19.47 -8.01 -13.66
N ALA A 561 -18.34 -8.16 -14.36
CA ALA A 561 -17.23 -9.05 -13.95
C ALA A 561 -16.26 -8.42 -12.94
N LEU A 562 -16.30 -7.10 -12.74
CA LEU A 562 -15.34 -6.39 -11.91
C LEU A 562 -15.50 -6.69 -10.41
N VAL A 563 -14.40 -6.97 -9.71
CA VAL A 563 -14.35 -7.14 -8.26
C VAL A 563 -13.51 -6.03 -7.65
N ILE A 564 -14.12 -5.22 -6.78
CA ILE A 564 -13.41 -4.16 -6.05
C ILE A 564 -13.07 -4.69 -4.66
N LYS A 565 -11.80 -5.00 -4.42
CA LYS A 565 -11.34 -5.36 -3.08
C LYS A 565 -11.19 -4.08 -2.24
N PRO A 566 -11.57 -4.07 -0.95
CA PRO A 566 -11.23 -2.96 -0.07
C PRO A 566 -9.72 -2.69 -0.12
N ASN A 567 -9.34 -1.42 -0.08
CA ASN A 567 -7.94 -0.99 -0.02
C ASN A 567 -7.11 -1.41 -1.26
N LEU A 568 -7.75 -1.66 -2.41
CA LEU A 568 -7.09 -2.08 -3.67
C LEU A 568 -5.92 -1.17 -4.08
N PHE A 569 -5.97 0.11 -3.70
CA PHE A 569 -4.95 1.11 -4.00
C PHE A 569 -4.23 1.65 -2.77
N ASP A 570 -4.55 1.15 -1.56
CA ASP A 570 -3.73 1.48 -0.40
C ASP A 570 -2.44 0.70 -0.53
N GLN A 571 -1.36 1.41 -0.84
CA GLN A 571 -0.03 0.86 -0.68
C GLN A 571 0.12 0.56 0.81
N LYS A 572 0.07 -0.73 1.18
CA LYS A 572 0.54 -1.23 2.47
C LYS A 572 1.79 -0.44 2.85
N ASN A 573 1.89 0.04 4.09
CA ASN A 573 2.98 0.91 4.55
C ASN A 573 4.31 0.49 3.89
N PRO A 574 4.85 1.29 2.95
CA PRO A 574 5.98 0.84 2.16
C PRO A 574 7.18 0.72 3.09
N LYS A 575 7.73 -0.49 3.22
CA LYS A 575 8.86 -0.80 4.10
C LYS A 575 10.12 -1.14 3.30
N ASN A 576 9.98 -1.74 2.13
CA ASN A 576 11.08 -2.21 1.30
C ASN A 576 11.55 -1.13 0.33
N PHE A 577 12.79 -1.23 -0.14
CA PHE A 577 13.43 -0.30 -1.06
C PHE A 577 13.76 -1.02 -2.36
N LEU A 578 13.16 -0.59 -3.47
CA LEU A 578 13.57 -0.99 -4.82
C LEU A 578 14.71 -0.07 -5.25
N VAL A 579 15.90 -0.63 -5.37
CA VAL A 579 17.14 0.09 -5.65
C VAL A 579 17.55 -0.15 -7.09
N THR A 580 17.85 0.94 -7.80
CA THR A 580 18.52 0.90 -9.10
C THR A 580 20.00 1.23 -8.91
N GLU A 581 20.87 0.28 -9.26
CA GLU A 581 22.32 0.44 -9.25
C GLU A 581 22.83 0.41 -10.69
N ALA A 582 23.34 1.54 -11.18
CA ALA A 582 23.78 1.67 -12.56
C ALA A 582 24.99 0.79 -12.89
N TYR A 583 25.84 0.51 -11.90
CA TYR A 583 27.04 -0.30 -12.05
C TYR A 583 27.44 -0.91 -10.70
N ASP A 584 27.41 -2.24 -10.63
CA ASP A 584 27.96 -3.02 -9.53
C ASP A 584 29.40 -3.44 -9.87
N PRO A 585 30.41 -3.04 -9.06
CA PRO A 585 31.80 -3.43 -9.28
C PRO A 585 32.04 -4.95 -9.32
N LYS A 586 31.19 -5.75 -8.67
CA LYS A 586 31.35 -7.22 -8.62
C LYS A 586 30.95 -7.87 -9.93
N SER A 587 29.74 -7.58 -10.41
CA SER A 587 29.22 -8.15 -11.67
C SER A 587 29.71 -7.40 -12.91
N ARG A 588 30.21 -6.16 -12.77
CA ARG A 588 30.53 -5.22 -13.87
C ARG A 588 29.32 -4.83 -14.74
N PHE A 589 28.12 -5.11 -14.26
CA PHE A 589 26.87 -4.69 -14.85
C PHE A 589 26.04 -3.94 -13.82
N GLY A 590 25.01 -3.22 -14.27
CA GLY A 590 24.00 -2.70 -13.39
C GLY A 590 23.01 -3.77 -12.93
N ARG A 591 22.27 -3.44 -11.89
CA ARG A 591 21.21 -4.31 -11.34
C ARG A 591 20.08 -3.48 -10.75
N VAL A 592 18.94 -4.13 -10.59
CA VAL A 592 17.79 -3.64 -9.85
C VAL A 592 17.44 -4.69 -8.81
N PHE A 593 17.28 -4.29 -7.56
CA PHE A 593 16.96 -5.22 -6.48
C PHE A 593 16.01 -4.62 -5.46
N LEU A 594 15.22 -5.47 -4.82
CA LEU A 594 14.37 -5.13 -3.69
C LEU A 594 15.11 -5.53 -2.42
N MET A 595 15.25 -4.60 -1.49
CA MET A 595 15.80 -4.87 -0.16
C MET A 595 14.86 -4.43 0.94
N ASN A 596 14.89 -5.09 2.09
CA ASN A 596 14.18 -4.61 3.27
C ASN A 596 15.01 -3.53 4.02
N PRO A 597 14.46 -2.88 5.07
CA PRO A 597 15.21 -1.92 5.89
C PRO A 597 16.48 -2.50 6.55
N LYS A 598 16.57 -3.84 6.64
CA LYS A 598 17.70 -4.58 7.18
C LYS A 598 18.86 -4.74 6.17
N GLY A 599 18.68 -4.27 4.93
CA GLY A 599 19.65 -4.43 3.84
C GLY A 599 19.66 -5.86 3.25
N LYS A 600 18.75 -6.74 3.66
CA LYS A 600 18.59 -8.06 3.04
C LYS A 600 17.94 -7.88 1.67
N VAL A 601 18.64 -8.32 0.63
CA VAL A 601 18.08 -8.43 -0.72
C VAL A 601 17.01 -9.52 -0.72
N LEU A 602 15.77 -9.12 -1.01
CA LEU A 602 14.61 -10.00 -1.13
C LEU A 602 14.46 -10.54 -2.55
N TRP A 603 14.90 -9.76 -3.53
CA TRP A 603 14.78 -10.06 -4.95
C TRP A 603 15.78 -9.22 -5.77
N GLU A 604 16.31 -9.75 -6.87
CA GLU A 604 17.28 -9.06 -7.74
C GLU A 604 17.12 -9.45 -9.22
N VAL A 605 17.35 -8.49 -10.11
CA VAL A 605 17.64 -8.69 -11.54
C VAL A 605 18.95 -7.98 -11.88
N GLY A 606 19.94 -8.75 -12.32
CA GLY A 606 21.26 -8.26 -12.73
C GLY A 606 21.46 -8.18 -14.24
N ASN A 607 22.74 -8.03 -14.66
CA ASN A 607 23.17 -7.95 -16.06
C ASN A 607 22.49 -6.84 -16.87
N LEU A 608 22.21 -5.70 -16.22
CA LEU A 608 21.59 -4.55 -16.85
C LEU A 608 22.66 -3.57 -17.34
N SER A 609 22.42 -2.91 -18.48
CA SER A 609 23.36 -1.91 -19.00
C SER A 609 22.95 -0.51 -18.53
N SER A 610 23.67 0.02 -17.54
CA SER A 610 23.46 1.34 -16.94
C SER A 610 21.98 1.65 -16.65
N PRO A 611 21.29 0.84 -15.82
CA PRO A 611 19.91 1.11 -15.48
C PRO A 611 19.80 2.44 -14.71
N ALA A 612 18.77 3.22 -15.02
CA ALA A 612 18.60 4.58 -14.50
C ALA A 612 17.38 4.75 -13.58
N ASP A 613 16.32 3.96 -13.80
CA ASP A 613 15.12 3.94 -12.97
C ASP A 613 14.45 2.57 -13.07
N ALA A 614 13.71 2.20 -12.02
CA ALA A 614 12.90 0.99 -11.99
C ALA A 614 11.64 1.20 -11.15
N ARG A 615 10.54 0.56 -11.55
CA ARG A 615 9.25 0.60 -10.86
C ARG A 615 8.66 -0.80 -10.74
N LEU A 616 8.15 -1.16 -9.57
CA LEU A 616 7.34 -2.37 -9.44
C LEU A 616 5.95 -2.10 -10.02
N LEU A 617 5.45 -3.05 -10.81
CA LEU A 617 4.10 -3.06 -11.36
C LEU A 617 3.31 -4.17 -10.68
N GLY A 618 2.62 -3.82 -9.60
CA GLY A 618 1.96 -4.81 -8.73
C GLY A 618 2.99 -5.68 -8.00
N SER A 619 2.66 -6.96 -7.80
CA SER A 619 3.50 -7.91 -7.05
C SER A 619 4.35 -8.84 -7.93
N SER A 620 4.31 -8.71 -9.26
CA SER A 620 4.87 -9.73 -10.17
C SER A 620 5.70 -9.20 -11.34
N ARG A 621 5.78 -7.88 -11.53
CA ARG A 621 6.47 -7.27 -12.68
C ARG A 621 7.29 -6.06 -12.30
N VAL A 622 8.31 -5.78 -13.09
CA VAL A 622 9.20 -4.61 -12.95
C VAL A 622 9.32 -3.89 -14.29
N LEU A 623 9.23 -2.56 -14.27
CA LEU A 623 9.40 -1.68 -15.42
C LEU A 623 10.69 -0.88 -15.24
N MET A 624 11.59 -0.90 -16.22
CA MET A 624 12.97 -0.41 -16.05
C MET A 624 13.44 0.43 -17.22
N CYS A 625 14.23 1.46 -16.93
CA CYS A 625 15.04 2.19 -17.91
C CYS A 625 16.44 1.61 -17.97
N GLU A 626 16.86 1.11 -19.13
CA GLU A 626 18.24 0.65 -19.39
C GLU A 626 18.94 1.65 -20.32
N ALA A 627 19.52 2.70 -19.73
CA ALA A 627 20.08 3.81 -20.48
C ALA A 627 21.25 3.38 -21.37
N GLY A 628 22.03 2.38 -20.94
CA GLY A 628 23.17 1.87 -21.71
C GLY A 628 22.79 1.07 -22.95
N THR A 629 21.54 0.59 -23.05
CA THR A 629 21.01 -0.11 -24.23
C THR A 629 19.90 0.66 -24.94
N ASN A 630 19.62 1.91 -24.54
CA ASN A 630 18.60 2.76 -25.13
C ASN A 630 17.22 2.08 -25.24
N ARG A 631 16.76 1.50 -24.13
CA ARG A 631 15.45 0.86 -24.06
C ARG A 631 14.79 0.98 -22.70
N VAL A 632 13.49 0.77 -22.71
CA VAL A 632 12.67 0.49 -21.53
C VAL A 632 12.16 -0.93 -21.64
N THR A 633 12.26 -1.71 -20.56
CA THR A 633 11.76 -3.08 -20.51
C THR A 633 10.76 -3.27 -19.37
N GLU A 634 9.72 -4.06 -19.63
CA GLU A 634 8.88 -4.66 -18.60
C GLU A 634 9.27 -6.13 -18.48
N ARG A 635 9.55 -6.58 -17.26
CA ARG A 635 9.98 -7.95 -16.98
C ARG A 635 9.17 -8.57 -15.86
N ASP A 636 9.06 -9.89 -15.85
CA ASP A 636 8.59 -10.62 -14.67
C ASP A 636 9.67 -10.63 -13.57
N LEU A 637 9.31 -11.12 -12.37
CA LEU A 637 10.28 -11.28 -11.27
C LEU A 637 11.32 -12.38 -11.49
N LYS A 638 11.28 -13.12 -12.61
CA LYS A 638 12.38 -14.04 -13.00
C LYS A 638 13.39 -13.36 -13.92
N GLY A 639 13.10 -12.13 -14.36
CA GLY A 639 13.92 -11.36 -15.29
C GLY A 639 13.58 -11.60 -16.77
N THR A 640 12.52 -12.34 -17.07
CA THR A 640 12.04 -12.56 -18.45
C THR A 640 11.42 -11.27 -18.98
N ILE A 641 11.88 -10.81 -20.15
CA ILE A 641 11.33 -9.62 -20.81
C ILE A 641 9.95 -9.96 -21.37
N LEU A 642 8.93 -9.24 -20.89
CA LEU A 642 7.54 -9.35 -21.34
C LEU A 642 7.21 -8.30 -22.40
N TRP A 643 7.86 -7.14 -22.32
CA TRP A 643 7.67 -6.03 -23.23
C TRP A 643 8.93 -5.16 -23.31
N GLU A 644 9.18 -4.57 -24.48
CA GLU A 644 10.32 -3.69 -24.73
C GLU A 644 9.92 -2.50 -25.63
N LYS A 645 10.49 -1.33 -25.34
CA LYS A 645 10.39 -0.13 -26.19
C LYS A 645 11.76 0.54 -26.33
N PRO A 646 12.26 0.72 -27.57
CA PRO A 646 13.42 1.57 -27.82
C PRO A 646 13.16 3.01 -27.39
N ALA A 647 14.12 3.59 -26.67
CA ALA A 647 14.07 4.96 -26.18
C ALA A 647 15.51 5.49 -26.05
N SER A 648 15.79 6.72 -26.51
CA SER A 648 17.15 7.26 -26.45
C SER A 648 17.48 7.82 -25.06
N ALA A 649 18.52 7.30 -24.41
CA ALA A 649 18.96 7.70 -23.07
C ALA A 649 17.80 7.87 -22.05
N PRO A 650 16.95 6.84 -21.84
CA PRO A 650 15.85 6.91 -20.90
C PRO A 650 16.38 6.99 -19.47
N PHE A 651 15.83 7.89 -18.67
CA PHE A 651 16.27 8.09 -17.29
C PHE A 651 15.14 8.06 -16.25
N ALA A 652 13.88 8.11 -16.68
CA ALA A 652 12.73 7.89 -15.80
C ALA A 652 11.60 7.19 -16.53
N VAL A 653 10.87 6.34 -15.80
CA VAL A 653 9.72 5.61 -16.33
C VAL A 653 8.58 5.57 -15.31
N GLN A 654 7.35 5.63 -15.81
CA GLN A 654 6.14 5.55 -15.01
C GLN A 654 5.06 4.78 -15.79
N ARG A 655 4.43 3.81 -15.13
CA ARG A 655 3.16 3.26 -15.59
C ARG A 655 2.05 4.19 -15.09
N ASN A 656 1.34 4.78 -16.04
CA ASN A 656 0.22 5.65 -15.74
C ASN A 656 -0.99 4.82 -15.33
N SER A 657 -1.95 5.45 -14.64
CA SER A 657 -3.19 4.79 -14.22
C SER A 657 -3.95 4.18 -15.40
N ASN A 658 -3.92 4.83 -16.58
CA ASN A 658 -4.57 4.36 -17.81
C ASN A 658 -3.87 3.17 -18.47
N GLY A 659 -2.77 2.68 -17.90
CA GLY A 659 -2.01 1.57 -18.44
C GLY A 659 -0.91 1.94 -19.42
N ASN A 660 -0.86 3.19 -19.87
CA ASN A 660 0.21 3.68 -20.74
C ASN A 660 1.52 3.81 -19.98
N THR A 661 2.63 3.76 -20.71
CA THR A 661 3.97 3.95 -20.16
C THR A 661 4.50 5.31 -20.56
N PHE A 662 4.72 6.18 -19.57
CA PHE A 662 5.47 7.41 -19.71
C PHE A 662 6.98 7.13 -19.62
N ILE A 663 7.75 7.69 -20.54
CA ILE A 663 9.20 7.55 -20.63
C ILE A 663 9.81 8.94 -20.77
N ALA A 664 10.70 9.29 -19.85
CA ALA A 664 11.51 10.49 -19.94
C ALA A 664 12.91 10.14 -20.46
N CYS A 665 13.29 10.83 -21.54
CA CYS A 665 14.58 10.75 -22.21
C CYS A 665 15.31 12.09 -22.04
N ARG A 666 16.63 12.11 -22.25
CA ARG A 666 17.42 13.34 -22.04
C ARG A 666 16.99 14.54 -22.88
N ASN A 667 16.38 14.32 -24.03
CA ASN A 667 15.92 15.36 -24.96
C ASN A 667 14.47 15.15 -25.43
N SER A 668 13.72 14.23 -24.82
CA SER A 668 12.34 13.96 -25.24
C SER A 668 11.50 13.34 -24.14
N LEU A 669 10.19 13.49 -24.26
CA LEU A 669 9.19 12.83 -23.43
C LEU A 669 8.31 11.99 -24.34
N LEU A 670 8.04 10.75 -23.95
CA LEU A 670 7.19 9.82 -24.68
C LEU A 670 6.08 9.31 -23.76
N GLU A 671 4.89 9.10 -24.31
CA GLU A 671 3.90 8.20 -23.72
C GLU A 671 3.54 7.17 -24.78
N VAL A 672 3.60 5.90 -24.40
CA VAL A 672 3.23 4.78 -25.26
C VAL A 672 2.07 4.00 -24.66
N ASP A 673 1.20 3.50 -25.52
CA ASP A 673 0.18 2.52 -25.10
C ASP A 673 0.83 1.16 -24.75
N ARG A 674 0.00 0.20 -24.36
CA ARG A 674 0.49 -1.14 -23.99
C ARG A 674 1.13 -1.91 -25.13
N GLN A 675 0.75 -1.62 -26.37
CA GLN A 675 1.35 -2.23 -27.55
C GLN A 675 2.68 -1.55 -27.91
N GLY A 676 3.08 -0.51 -27.18
CA GLY A 676 4.29 0.27 -27.43
C GLY A 676 4.15 1.33 -28.52
N LYS A 677 2.92 1.59 -28.97
CA LYS A 677 2.63 2.67 -29.92
C LYS A 677 2.67 4.01 -29.21
N GLU A 678 3.36 4.96 -29.82
CA GLU A 678 3.45 6.33 -29.30
C GLU A 678 2.08 7.02 -29.38
N VAL A 679 1.58 7.45 -28.22
CA VAL A 679 0.36 8.26 -28.08
C VAL A 679 0.68 9.72 -27.71
N PHE A 680 1.91 9.97 -27.25
CA PHE A 680 2.46 11.31 -27.02
C PHE A 680 3.95 11.33 -27.32
N LYS A 681 4.42 12.44 -27.91
CA LYS A 681 5.84 12.71 -28.09
C LYS A 681 6.10 14.21 -28.01
N PHE A 682 7.04 14.58 -27.16
CA PHE A 682 7.59 15.93 -27.07
C PHE A 682 9.10 15.86 -27.23
N VAL A 683 9.67 16.75 -28.03
CA VAL A 683 11.12 16.85 -28.25
C VAL A 683 11.58 18.21 -27.76
N LEU A 684 12.59 18.20 -26.90
CA LEU A 684 13.23 19.40 -26.40
C LEU A 684 14.51 19.65 -27.19
N ASN A 685 14.53 20.75 -27.95
CA ASN A 685 15.70 21.16 -28.71
C ASN A 685 16.60 22.07 -27.85
N ASN A 686 17.91 21.85 -27.90
CA ASN A 686 18.94 22.70 -27.28
C ASN A 686 18.94 22.80 -25.75
N ASP A 687 18.42 21.80 -25.04
CA ASP A 687 18.54 21.69 -23.59
C ASP A 687 18.52 20.20 -23.17
N THR A 688 18.87 19.91 -21.92
CA THR A 688 18.87 18.55 -21.38
C THR A 688 17.93 18.45 -20.19
N ILE A 689 16.98 17.52 -20.27
CA ILE A 689 16.00 17.26 -19.22
C ILE A 689 16.72 16.65 -18.01
N LEU A 690 16.58 17.32 -16.87
CA LEU A 690 17.06 16.90 -15.56
C LEU A 690 16.06 15.95 -14.90
N ALA A 691 14.80 16.36 -14.86
CA ALA A 691 13.70 15.57 -14.30
C ALA A 691 12.42 15.80 -15.11
N ALA A 692 11.58 14.77 -15.18
CA ALA A 692 10.26 14.88 -15.77
C ALA A 692 9.25 14.01 -15.03
N TRP A 693 7.97 14.39 -15.13
CA TRP A 693 6.88 13.70 -14.47
C TRP A 693 5.61 13.73 -15.31
N ARG A 694 4.83 12.65 -15.24
CA ARG A 694 3.50 12.57 -15.84
C ARG A 694 2.45 12.69 -14.73
N TYR A 695 1.74 13.81 -14.73
CA TYR A 695 0.66 14.09 -13.76
C TYR A 695 -0.58 13.27 -14.08
N SER A 696 -1.47 13.07 -13.10
CA SER A 696 -2.76 12.38 -13.31
C SER A 696 -3.69 13.13 -14.27
N SER A 697 -3.56 14.45 -14.36
CA SER A 697 -4.38 15.36 -15.18
C SER A 697 -4.08 15.37 -16.69
N ASN A 698 -3.40 14.35 -17.22
CA ASN A 698 -2.94 14.32 -18.61
C ASN A 698 -1.96 15.45 -19.00
N HIS A 699 -1.30 16.03 -18.01
CA HIS A 699 -0.22 17.00 -18.19
C HIS A 699 1.16 16.37 -17.97
N TYR A 700 2.17 16.98 -18.57
CA TYR A 700 3.58 16.56 -18.44
C TYR A 700 4.39 17.71 -17.84
N GLY A 701 5.20 17.44 -16.83
CA GLY A 701 6.14 18.41 -16.27
C GLY A 701 7.56 18.03 -16.63
N TYR A 702 8.40 19.00 -16.95
CA TYR A 702 9.84 18.81 -17.00
C TYR A 702 10.60 20.01 -16.45
N VAL A 703 11.80 19.75 -15.96
CA VAL A 703 12.81 20.75 -15.63
C VAL A 703 14.13 20.35 -16.26
N THR A 704 14.89 21.32 -16.76
CA THR A 704 16.18 21.11 -17.41
C THR A 704 17.36 21.39 -16.47
N TYR A 705 18.57 20.98 -16.86
CA TYR A 705 19.79 21.32 -16.11
C TYR A 705 20.04 22.83 -16.03
N ALA A 706 19.51 23.62 -16.97
CA ALA A 706 19.58 25.09 -16.95
C ALA A 706 18.48 25.75 -16.08
N GLY A 707 17.62 24.94 -15.44
CA GLY A 707 16.52 25.40 -14.61
C GLY A 707 15.26 25.80 -15.38
N ASN A 708 15.18 25.51 -16.67
CA ASN A 708 13.96 25.77 -17.45
C ASN A 708 12.89 24.75 -17.06
N TYR A 709 11.79 25.22 -16.49
CA TYR A 709 10.63 24.42 -16.17
C TYR A 709 9.52 24.69 -17.18
N ALA A 710 8.82 23.63 -17.60
CA ALA A 710 7.55 23.76 -18.28
C ALA A 710 6.55 22.68 -17.84
N ARG A 711 5.26 23.07 -17.87
CA ARG A 711 4.12 22.15 -17.83
C ARG A 711 3.49 22.14 -19.20
N LEU A 712 3.33 20.95 -19.76
CA LEU A 712 2.73 20.70 -21.07
C LEU A 712 1.32 20.16 -20.90
N ASP A 713 0.42 20.55 -21.80
CA ASP A 713 -0.88 19.90 -21.94
C ASP A 713 -0.76 18.54 -22.67
N ALA A 714 -1.90 17.87 -22.86
CA ALA A 714 -1.98 16.58 -23.56
C ALA A 714 -1.49 16.63 -25.02
N THR A 715 -1.40 17.82 -25.63
CA THR A 715 -0.92 18.04 -27.00
C THR A 715 0.57 18.39 -27.06
N GLY A 716 1.20 18.63 -25.91
CA GLY A 716 2.60 19.03 -25.82
C GLY A 716 2.80 20.55 -25.84
N LYS A 717 1.72 21.33 -25.77
CA LYS A 717 1.80 22.79 -25.69
C LYS A 717 2.16 23.22 -24.26
N GLU A 718 3.11 24.14 -24.15
CA GLU A 718 3.49 24.76 -22.88
C GLU A 718 2.30 25.58 -22.32
N ILE A 719 1.76 25.15 -21.18
CA ILE A 719 0.69 25.84 -20.42
C ILE A 719 1.22 26.56 -19.18
N VAL A 720 2.41 26.18 -18.70
CA VAL A 720 3.18 26.95 -17.70
C VAL A 720 4.64 26.94 -18.12
N LYS A 721 5.30 28.08 -17.94
CA LYS A 721 6.73 28.25 -18.17
C LYS A 721 7.34 29.04 -17.04
N SER A 722 8.47 28.56 -16.53
CA SER A 722 9.26 29.31 -15.55
C SER A 722 10.74 28.97 -15.64
N ARG A 723 11.57 29.79 -15.02
CA ARG A 723 12.99 29.51 -14.82
C ARG A 723 13.28 29.45 -13.32
N ILE A 724 13.61 28.25 -12.85
CA ILE A 724 13.92 27.96 -11.46
C ILE A 724 15.42 28.20 -11.26
N SER A 725 15.77 29.18 -10.43
CA SER A 725 17.16 29.49 -10.11
C SER A 725 17.66 28.56 -8.99
N PHE A 726 18.42 27.54 -9.36
CA PHE A 726 19.17 26.68 -8.43
C PHE A 726 20.68 26.74 -8.72
N PRO A 727 21.55 26.39 -7.76
CA PRO A 727 22.97 26.70 -7.83
C PRO A 727 23.74 25.74 -8.76
N THR A 728 23.52 25.86 -10.08
CA THR A 728 24.09 24.99 -11.12
C THR A 728 25.62 24.95 -11.14
N ASN A 729 26.28 26.02 -10.68
CA ASN A 729 27.74 26.12 -10.62
C ASN A 729 28.38 25.09 -9.68
N TYR A 730 27.59 24.50 -8.77
CA TYR A 730 28.03 23.48 -7.82
C TYR A 730 27.74 22.04 -8.31
N GLY A 731 27.34 21.91 -9.57
CA GLY A 731 26.95 20.64 -10.18
C GLY A 731 25.57 20.15 -9.74
N VAL A 732 24.89 19.43 -10.63
CA VAL A 732 23.59 18.82 -10.36
C VAL A 732 23.67 17.34 -10.70
N SER A 733 23.38 16.47 -9.74
CA SER A 733 23.45 15.01 -9.92
C SER A 733 22.09 14.36 -10.12
N GLY A 734 21.01 15.04 -9.73
CA GLY A 734 19.68 14.48 -9.79
C GLY A 734 18.59 15.52 -9.55
N GLY A 735 17.40 15.19 -10.03
CA GLY A 735 16.21 16.01 -9.83
C GLY A 735 14.95 15.15 -9.72
N GLY A 736 13.91 15.74 -9.15
CA GLY A 736 12.63 15.08 -8.96
C GLY A 736 11.50 16.09 -8.79
N PHE A 737 10.29 15.58 -8.68
CA PHE A 737 9.10 16.38 -8.38
C PHE A 737 8.56 16.00 -7.01
N SER A 738 8.25 16.99 -6.18
CA SER A 738 7.54 16.80 -4.91
C SER A 738 6.07 17.24 -5.00
N GLY A 739 5.66 17.82 -6.13
CA GLY A 739 4.30 18.17 -6.50
C GLY A 739 4.24 18.79 -7.90
N PRO A 740 3.04 19.14 -8.42
CA PRO A 740 2.87 19.73 -9.76
C PRO A 740 3.70 20.99 -10.01
N ASP A 741 3.95 21.75 -8.94
CA ASP A 741 4.57 23.07 -8.98
C ASP A 741 5.80 23.14 -8.05
N ARG A 742 6.43 21.99 -7.76
CA ARG A 742 7.63 21.92 -6.91
C ARG A 742 8.67 20.93 -7.42
N VAL A 743 9.91 21.38 -7.44
CA VAL A 743 11.07 20.64 -7.97
C VAL A 743 12.08 20.39 -6.86
N LEU A 744 12.54 19.14 -6.76
CA LEU A 744 13.67 18.74 -5.95
C LEU A 744 14.94 18.70 -6.79
N VAL A 745 16.05 19.18 -6.23
CA VAL A 745 17.37 19.20 -6.89
C VAL A 745 18.44 18.76 -5.92
N SER A 746 19.30 17.84 -6.36
CA SER A 746 20.48 17.37 -5.61
C SER A 746 21.73 18.09 -6.08
N ILE A 747 22.46 18.70 -5.14
CA ILE A 747 23.69 19.47 -5.39
C ILE A 747 24.85 18.80 -4.64
N PRO A 748 25.62 17.91 -5.31
CA PRO A 748 26.69 17.12 -4.68
C PRO A 748 27.76 17.92 -3.97
N GLN A 749 28.25 19.00 -4.59
CA GLN A 749 29.35 19.79 -4.02
C GLN A 749 28.94 20.58 -2.77
N LEU A 750 27.63 20.81 -2.60
CA LEU A 750 27.07 21.44 -1.40
C LEU A 750 26.60 20.41 -0.36
N ASN A 751 26.63 19.11 -0.66
CA ASN A 751 26.01 18.08 0.16
C ASN A 751 24.55 18.40 0.52
N LYS A 752 23.78 18.92 -0.45
CA LYS A 752 22.40 19.36 -0.22
C LYS A 752 21.41 18.81 -1.21
N VAL A 753 20.21 18.54 -0.72
CA VAL A 753 18.98 18.43 -1.52
C VAL A 753 18.12 19.64 -1.23
N LEU A 754 17.65 20.29 -2.28
CA LEU A 754 16.89 21.54 -2.21
C LEU A 754 15.53 21.35 -2.89
N GLU A 755 14.49 21.99 -2.36
CA GLU A 755 13.18 22.10 -2.99
C GLU A 755 12.91 23.55 -3.41
N PHE A 756 12.41 23.74 -4.62
CA PHE A 756 12.02 25.04 -5.15
C PHE A 756 10.57 25.02 -5.63
N ASP A 757 9.87 26.13 -5.41
CA ASP A 757 8.62 26.39 -6.14
C ASP A 757 8.90 26.88 -7.58
N LEU A 758 7.85 27.06 -8.37
CA LEU A 758 7.99 27.52 -9.75
C LEU A 758 8.49 28.95 -9.87
N GLN A 759 8.46 29.77 -8.81
CA GLN A 759 9.03 31.11 -8.82
C GLN A 759 10.54 31.10 -8.53
N GLY A 760 11.12 29.92 -8.31
CA GLY A 760 12.54 29.78 -7.97
C GLY A 760 12.84 30.06 -6.50
N LYS A 761 11.82 30.19 -5.65
CA LYS A 761 12.02 30.34 -4.22
C LYS A 761 12.29 28.98 -3.60
N GLN A 762 13.38 28.90 -2.83
CA GLN A 762 13.68 27.72 -2.03
C GLN A 762 12.61 27.56 -0.95
N THR A 763 11.96 26.40 -0.92
CA THR A 763 10.87 26.08 0.01
C THR A 763 11.28 25.04 1.04
N TRP A 764 12.35 24.28 0.78
CA TRP A 764 12.91 23.28 1.69
C TRP A 764 14.37 23.00 1.36
N GLU A 765 15.15 22.57 2.35
CA GLU A 765 16.50 22.02 2.17
C GLU A 765 16.81 20.93 3.19
N ALA A 766 17.75 20.05 2.84
CA ALA A 766 18.38 19.14 3.78
C ALA A 766 19.80 18.76 3.36
N GLU A 767 20.59 18.35 4.36
CA GLU A 767 21.93 17.83 4.17
C GLU A 767 21.91 16.35 3.78
N ALA A 768 22.70 15.99 2.78
CA ALA A 768 22.97 14.62 2.37
C ALA A 768 24.36 14.57 1.76
N VAL A 769 25.18 13.56 2.06
CA VAL A 769 26.52 13.45 1.49
C VAL A 769 26.42 13.06 0.02
N SER A 770 26.93 13.91 -0.89
CA SER A 770 26.96 13.68 -2.33
C SER A 770 25.65 13.06 -2.88
N PRO A 771 24.52 13.77 -2.77
CA PRO A 771 23.20 13.21 -3.07
C PRO A 771 23.04 12.82 -4.54
N GLY A 772 22.28 11.76 -4.79
CA GLY A 772 21.83 11.27 -6.10
C GLY A 772 20.40 11.72 -6.41
N ASN A 773 19.64 10.94 -7.17
CA ASN A 773 18.27 11.33 -7.56
C ASN A 773 17.30 11.27 -6.37
N PRO A 774 16.73 12.40 -5.93
CA PRO A 774 15.82 12.43 -4.79
C PRO A 774 14.41 12.00 -5.19
N VAL A 775 13.71 11.32 -4.28
CA VAL A 775 12.33 10.87 -4.48
C VAL A 775 11.49 11.28 -3.28
N LYS A 776 10.40 12.02 -3.52
CA LYS A 776 9.40 12.33 -2.50
C LYS A 776 8.55 11.09 -2.21
N LEU A 777 8.43 10.73 -0.93
CA LEU A 777 7.62 9.62 -0.45
C LEU A 777 6.21 10.08 -0.05
N ALA A 778 5.26 9.15 0.01
CA ALA A 778 3.86 9.43 0.35
C ALA A 778 3.69 9.99 1.79
N ASN A 779 4.55 9.59 2.73
CA ASN A 779 4.61 10.14 4.09
C ASN A 779 5.21 11.55 4.14
N GLY A 780 5.62 12.11 3.00
CA GLY A 780 6.21 13.43 2.90
C GLY A 780 7.71 13.50 3.15
N ASN A 781 8.38 12.38 3.46
CA ASN A 781 9.84 12.31 3.54
C ASN A 781 10.46 12.32 2.14
N VAL A 782 11.77 12.56 2.06
CA VAL A 782 12.55 12.50 0.82
C VAL A 782 13.57 11.37 0.93
N LEU A 783 13.47 10.38 0.04
CA LEU A 783 14.46 9.31 -0.10
C LEU A 783 15.56 9.75 -1.06
N VAL A 784 16.80 9.67 -0.62
CA VAL A 784 17.97 10.18 -1.33
C VAL A 784 19.08 9.12 -1.33
N PRO A 785 19.50 8.63 -2.51
CA PRO A 785 20.75 7.88 -2.63
C PRO A 785 21.95 8.78 -2.37
N THR A 786 23.00 8.26 -1.76
CA THR A 786 24.29 8.96 -1.62
C THR A 786 25.32 8.31 -2.55
N LEU A 787 25.85 9.08 -3.50
CA LEU A 787 26.66 8.56 -4.60
C LEU A 787 28.03 8.05 -4.15
N ASN A 788 28.62 8.68 -3.14
CA ASN A 788 29.97 8.35 -2.66
C ASN A 788 29.98 7.48 -1.40
N SER A 789 28.98 7.62 -0.51
CA SER A 789 28.90 6.85 0.73
C SER A 789 28.17 5.52 0.59
N THR A 790 27.63 5.17 -0.60
CA THR A 790 26.97 3.87 -0.87
C THR A 790 25.81 3.57 0.10
N LYS A 791 25.07 4.62 0.49
CA LYS A 791 23.89 4.55 1.36
C LYS A 791 22.64 5.06 0.66
N LEU A 792 21.49 4.64 1.16
CA LEU A 792 20.23 5.38 1.05
C LEU A 792 19.96 6.13 2.36
N VAL A 793 19.45 7.35 2.26
CA VAL A 793 18.97 8.12 3.40
C VAL A 793 17.52 8.53 3.16
N GLU A 794 16.66 8.30 4.15
CA GLU A 794 15.32 8.87 4.18
C GLU A 794 15.35 10.09 5.10
N ILE A 795 15.00 11.25 4.55
CA ILE A 795 15.09 12.55 5.22
C ILE A 795 13.68 13.06 5.49
N ARG A 796 13.46 13.51 6.71
CA ARG A 796 12.20 14.07 7.20
C ARG A 796 11.98 15.48 6.67
N ARG A 797 10.75 15.96 6.80
CA ARG A 797 10.36 17.33 6.42
C ARG A 797 11.10 18.42 7.19
N ASP A 798 11.49 18.15 8.42
CA ASP A 798 12.30 19.06 9.23
C ASP A 798 13.79 19.01 8.89
N GLY A 799 14.17 18.27 7.83
CA GLY A 799 15.55 18.13 7.37
C GLY A 799 16.37 17.09 8.15
N ARG A 800 15.78 16.46 9.19
CA ARG A 800 16.47 15.44 9.99
C ARG A 800 16.43 14.06 9.33
N LEU A 801 17.42 13.24 9.61
CA LEU A 801 17.48 11.85 9.15
C LEU A 801 16.35 11.02 9.79
N ALA A 802 15.49 10.39 8.98
CA ALA A 802 14.50 9.39 9.40
C ALA A 802 15.16 8.00 9.54
N TRP A 803 15.93 7.63 8.52
CA TRP A 803 16.53 6.31 8.37
C TRP A 803 17.74 6.39 7.44
N GLU A 804 18.73 5.53 7.66
CA GLU A 804 19.85 5.33 6.74
C GLU A 804 20.17 3.85 6.59
N SER A 805 20.59 3.44 5.38
CA SER A 805 21.08 2.10 5.14
C SER A 805 22.52 1.92 5.64
N ALA A 806 22.93 0.67 5.86
CA ALA A 806 24.33 0.34 6.11
C ALA A 806 25.23 0.80 4.94
N PRO A 807 26.44 1.30 5.22
CA PRO A 807 27.40 1.70 4.18
C PRO A 807 27.96 0.49 3.42
N GLY A 808 28.42 0.71 2.19
CA GLY A 808 29.27 -0.23 1.45
C GLY A 808 28.55 -1.34 0.69
N GLN A 809 27.21 -1.36 0.67
CA GLN A 809 26.46 -2.48 0.09
C GLN A 809 26.17 -2.33 -1.42
N PHE A 810 25.97 -1.11 -1.91
CA PHE A 810 25.60 -0.82 -3.30
C PHE A 810 25.74 0.68 -3.64
N ARG A 811 25.79 1.02 -4.93
CA ARG A 811 25.81 2.39 -5.48
C ARG A 811 24.48 2.73 -6.16
N ALA A 812 23.51 3.09 -5.34
CA ALA A 812 22.19 3.45 -5.83
C ALA A 812 22.23 4.77 -6.61
N VAL A 813 21.69 4.77 -7.83
CA VAL A 813 21.43 6.00 -8.59
C VAL A 813 20.03 6.55 -8.34
N LYS A 814 19.10 5.66 -7.98
CA LYS A 814 17.71 5.97 -7.63
C LYS A 814 17.12 4.84 -6.78
N ALA A 815 16.17 5.17 -5.93
CA ALA A 815 15.43 4.18 -5.14
C ALA A 815 13.98 4.61 -4.93
N TRP A 816 13.11 3.61 -4.74
CA TRP A 816 11.68 3.77 -4.45
C TRP A 816 11.31 2.93 -3.24
N LYS A 817 10.30 3.36 -2.47
CA LYS A 817 9.78 2.60 -1.33
C LYS A 817 8.53 1.81 -1.74
N TYR A 818 8.45 0.54 -1.38
CA TYR A 818 7.35 -0.38 -1.69
C TYR A 818 6.95 -1.21 -0.46
N PRO A 819 5.73 -1.75 -0.42
CA PRO A 819 5.26 -2.68 0.61
C PRO A 819 6.23 -3.79 0.99
#